data_AF-A0A1B2JI25-F1
#
_entry.id   AF-A0A1B2JI25-F1
#
_cell.length_a   1.000
_cell.length_b   1.000
_cell.length_c   1.000
_cell.angle_alpha   90.00
_cell.angle_beta   90.00
_cell.angle_gamma   90.00
#
_symmetry.space_group_name_H-M   'P 1'
#
loop_
_entity.id
_entity.type
_entity.pdbx_description
1 polymer ?
#
loop_
_entity_poly.entity_id
_entity_poly.type
_entity_poly.pdbx_seq_one_letter_code
_entity_poly.pdbx_strand_id
1 'polypeptide(L)'
;MNNLRPDFEALVIDSSFTDESLASKLRMMDLSDITQLKVTNGELTKFKLPEDIVFPSLTSCLFVSNPTRPFYVPPRRPDIETDRDSGKLAEIDVDLATSFPLIEALTITQCTKLSKVELFHGKNSKELATLNVSKSFTSFKAFSQFLNHALDHSPSLKDLHGSWLTLEDAHNNVLEISLDKCPQLEVIFFQNIEAFSSVLLHSKETHQVKRFSFQQTTGLKTIQLDPTITIEDALTIGDYKGETKLQTDISAFTGCKSITLSGRCWRDFNFENAKFENLLQLSVLRSSPIVSSESLLYVYEKEGEYSKDEAMEIQDSILRTLSHHEHFPSLNLLTSEFVQDVDLFVDLLNRLPTLLVSFDVWDKTNTKPFELCKPTKLDRVNIENGQYPLIKISNQDSLDEISINCLPKCSSIEISDCSTLSLVEIYSLEEKFSIVVKNCPELAEIRLEKVEHIESLEVDESCKYLEELVVENGKPFNMKIPQSVLDYLRLVSLGEIDELSASLSNATTIYIFSESSLKNLELRNTKELRELYVNGFPTRFTIEDVPKLEHVTASEGSGVYAHFKSILALADAKNPLKSHSIIDNVSDDLTEAGSFYGGKVYQNGEDKYCHFEGDRSCPICLDELTEECIILSCGHPLHDECLKELLKDSGDCPLCNSKLRGQSFELKAF
;
A
#
# COMPACT_ATOMS: atom_id res chain seq x y z
N MET A 1 -5.00 -6.97 0.04
CA MET A 1 -6.39 -6.62 0.45
C MET A 1 -6.64 -7.13 1.85
N ASN A 2 -6.62 -6.22 2.81
CA ASN A 2 -6.99 -6.44 4.21
C ASN A 2 -8.52 -6.62 4.30
N ASN A 3 -8.99 -7.70 4.92
CA ASN A 3 -10.31 -7.79 5.58
C ASN A 3 -10.41 -9.11 6.36
N LEU A 4 -9.87 -9.15 7.57
CA LEU A 4 -10.26 -10.13 8.59
C LEU A 4 -11.07 -9.36 9.64
N ARG A 5 -12.40 -9.48 9.56
CA ARG A 5 -13.33 -9.08 10.63
C ARG A 5 -13.26 -10.10 11.78
N PRO A 6 -13.57 -9.70 13.03
CA PRO A 6 -13.38 -10.52 14.22
C PRO A 6 -14.55 -11.49 14.50
N ASP A 7 -14.17 -12.68 14.98
CA ASP A 7 -14.84 -13.77 15.70
C ASP A 7 -16.37 -13.74 15.90
N PHE A 8 -17.06 -14.76 15.37
CA PHE A 8 -17.78 -15.83 16.08
C PHE A 8 -17.89 -17.06 15.12
N GLU A 9 -17.89 -18.31 15.63
CA GLU A 9 -18.01 -19.64 14.93
C GLU A 9 -16.75 -20.45 14.55
N ALA A 10 -15.56 -20.13 15.07
CA ALA A 10 -14.37 -20.98 14.88
C ALA A 10 -14.07 -21.86 16.12
N LEU A 11 -14.12 -23.19 15.98
CA LEU A 11 -13.61 -24.10 17.00
C LEU A 11 -12.09 -24.20 16.88
N VAL A 12 -11.38 -23.95 17.98
CA VAL A 12 -9.92 -24.08 18.04
C VAL A 12 -9.52 -25.31 18.84
N ILE A 13 -8.80 -26.23 18.18
CA ILE A 13 -8.13 -27.37 18.82
C ILE A 13 -6.73 -26.91 19.24
N ASP A 14 -6.64 -26.45 20.49
CA ASP A 14 -5.44 -25.95 21.14
C ASP A 14 -4.71 -27.04 21.95
N SER A 15 -3.68 -26.65 22.70
CA SER A 15 -2.88 -27.53 23.56
C SER A 15 -3.65 -28.22 24.68
N SER A 16 -4.91 -27.85 24.94
CA SER A 16 -5.74 -28.59 25.88
C SER A 16 -6.18 -29.95 25.33
N PHE A 17 -6.16 -30.14 24.00
CA PHE A 17 -6.44 -31.42 23.37
C PHE A 17 -5.18 -32.29 23.33
N THR A 18 -5.35 -33.60 23.45
CA THR A 18 -4.27 -34.59 23.32
C THR A 18 -4.78 -35.72 22.44
N ASP A 19 -3.87 -36.57 21.94
CA ASP A 19 -4.25 -37.72 21.10
C ASP A 19 -5.33 -38.59 21.79
N GLU A 20 -5.28 -38.73 23.12
CA GLU A 20 -6.24 -39.51 23.91
C GLU A 20 -7.55 -38.75 24.24
N SER A 21 -7.50 -37.42 24.35
CA SER A 21 -8.65 -36.61 24.79
C SER A 21 -9.44 -35.97 23.64
N LEU A 22 -8.92 -35.98 22.41
CA LEU A 22 -9.53 -35.30 21.27
C LEU A 22 -10.99 -35.72 21.04
N ALA A 23 -11.22 -37.02 20.83
CA ALA A 23 -12.56 -37.53 20.53
C ALA A 23 -13.52 -37.40 21.72
N SER A 24 -13.06 -37.63 22.96
CA SER A 24 -13.92 -37.53 24.14
C SER A 24 -14.37 -36.10 24.41
N LYS A 25 -13.48 -35.11 24.23
CA LYS A 25 -13.82 -33.69 24.35
C LYS A 25 -14.80 -33.23 23.28
N LEU A 26 -14.55 -33.59 22.02
CA LEU A 26 -15.43 -33.22 20.90
C LEU A 26 -16.85 -33.80 21.06
N ARG A 27 -17.00 -35.02 21.58
CA ARG A 27 -18.33 -35.61 21.88
C ARG A 27 -19.12 -34.87 22.96
N MET A 28 -18.45 -34.09 23.81
CA MET A 28 -19.10 -33.29 24.85
C MET A 28 -19.51 -31.89 24.35
N MET A 29 -19.16 -31.54 23.11
CA MET A 29 -19.44 -30.24 22.51
C MET A 29 -20.63 -30.34 21.55
N ASP A 30 -21.35 -29.22 21.39
CA ASP A 30 -22.28 -29.05 20.28
C ASP A 30 -21.49 -28.58 19.05
N LEU A 31 -21.47 -29.41 18.01
CA LEU A 31 -20.73 -29.15 16.78
C LEU A 31 -21.63 -28.65 15.64
N SER A 32 -22.94 -28.51 15.89
CA SER A 32 -23.93 -28.26 14.85
C SER A 32 -23.76 -26.92 14.13
N ASP A 33 -23.37 -25.88 14.86
CA ASP A 33 -23.20 -24.51 14.35
C ASP A 33 -21.73 -24.14 14.05
N ILE A 34 -20.80 -25.10 14.14
CA ILE A 34 -19.38 -24.82 13.90
C ILE A 34 -19.11 -24.75 12.39
N THR A 35 -18.81 -23.55 11.89
CA THR A 35 -18.52 -23.30 10.47
C THR A 35 -17.03 -23.32 10.15
N GLN A 36 -16.16 -23.12 11.16
CA GLN A 36 -14.70 -23.15 10.99
C GLN A 36 -14.00 -23.99 12.06
N LEU A 37 -12.97 -24.74 11.65
CA LEU A 37 -12.15 -25.57 12.53
C LEU A 37 -10.69 -25.20 12.36
N LYS A 38 -10.01 -24.88 13.46
CA LYS A 38 -8.60 -24.54 13.48
C LYS A 38 -7.84 -25.45 14.43
N VAL A 39 -6.91 -26.24 13.91
CA VAL A 39 -6.05 -27.14 14.68
C VAL A 39 -4.69 -26.48 14.85
N THR A 40 -4.41 -25.95 16.03
CA THR A 40 -3.17 -25.19 16.36
C THR A 40 -2.23 -25.91 17.33
N ASN A 41 -2.54 -27.16 17.67
CA ASN A 41 -1.92 -27.85 18.79
C ASN A 41 -0.51 -28.38 18.47
N GLY A 42 0.52 -27.88 19.16
CA GLY A 42 1.89 -28.35 19.05
C GLY A 42 2.18 -29.71 19.69
N GLU A 43 1.30 -30.19 20.58
CA GLU A 43 1.40 -31.46 21.30
C GLU A 43 0.71 -32.63 20.61
N LEU A 44 -0.30 -32.39 19.76
CA LEU A 44 -0.95 -33.46 18.99
C LEU A 44 0.09 -34.09 18.05
N THR A 45 0.26 -35.40 18.17
CA THR A 45 1.05 -36.16 17.19
C THR A 45 0.15 -36.72 16.09
N LYS A 46 -1.14 -36.95 16.40
CA LYS A 46 -2.15 -37.47 15.48
C LYS A 46 -3.47 -36.72 15.63
N PHE A 47 -3.98 -36.19 14.53
CA PHE A 47 -5.35 -35.70 14.45
C PHE A 47 -6.21 -36.78 13.80
N LYS A 48 -6.93 -37.57 14.61
CA LYS A 48 -7.81 -38.63 14.13
C LYS A 48 -9.23 -38.40 14.59
N LEU A 49 -10.17 -38.30 13.65
CA LEU A 49 -11.59 -38.20 13.95
C LEU A 49 -12.31 -39.53 13.70
N PRO A 50 -12.95 -40.10 14.74
CA PRO A 50 -13.92 -41.18 14.56
C PRO A 50 -15.11 -40.78 13.69
N GLU A 51 -15.69 -41.74 12.96
CA GLU A 51 -16.85 -41.51 12.06
C GLU A 51 -18.09 -40.96 12.78
N ASP A 52 -18.22 -41.16 14.09
CA ASP A 52 -19.35 -40.65 14.88
C ASP A 52 -19.25 -39.16 15.21
N ILE A 53 -18.11 -38.51 14.94
CA ILE A 53 -17.91 -37.08 15.14
C ILE A 53 -18.11 -36.36 13.81
N VAL A 54 -19.16 -35.54 13.74
CA VAL A 54 -19.58 -34.83 12.54
C VAL A 54 -19.76 -33.34 12.86
N PHE A 55 -19.22 -32.50 11.97
CA PHE A 55 -19.42 -31.06 11.96
C PHE A 55 -20.30 -30.71 10.77
N PRO A 56 -21.63 -30.69 10.93
CA PRO A 56 -22.57 -30.63 9.81
C PRO A 56 -22.53 -29.29 9.05
N SER A 57 -22.10 -28.21 9.71
CA SER A 57 -22.05 -26.86 9.13
C SER A 57 -20.62 -26.40 8.76
N LEU A 58 -19.62 -27.28 8.89
CA LEU A 58 -18.22 -26.89 8.69
C LEU A 58 -17.91 -26.64 7.22
N THR A 59 -17.50 -25.42 6.89
CA THR A 59 -17.11 -25.02 5.53
C THR A 59 -15.61 -24.80 5.39
N SER A 60 -14.87 -24.61 6.49
CA SER A 60 -13.43 -24.35 6.44
C SER A 60 -12.65 -25.07 7.55
N CYS A 61 -11.53 -25.70 7.19
CA CYS A 61 -10.63 -26.36 8.13
C CYS A 61 -9.16 -25.93 7.92
N LEU A 62 -8.49 -25.56 9.01
CA LEU A 62 -7.09 -25.11 9.03
C LEU A 62 -6.27 -25.97 9.99
N PHE A 63 -5.28 -26.68 9.46
CA PHE A 63 -4.21 -27.30 10.25
C PHE A 63 -2.98 -26.39 10.26
N VAL A 64 -2.52 -26.01 11.45
CA VAL A 64 -1.32 -25.19 11.64
C VAL A 64 -0.53 -25.61 12.88
N SER A 65 0.77 -25.82 12.72
CA SER A 65 1.64 -26.03 13.87
C SER A 65 2.12 -24.67 14.42
N ASN A 66 1.55 -24.27 15.56
CA ASN A 66 1.89 -23.13 16.44
C ASN A 66 2.46 -21.84 15.80
N PRO A 67 1.69 -20.73 15.74
CA PRO A 67 2.15 -19.46 15.18
C PRO A 67 2.79 -18.61 16.28
N THR A 68 3.97 -18.94 16.78
CA THR A 68 4.71 -17.99 17.64
C THR A 68 5.38 -16.91 16.79
N ARG A 69 4.58 -16.10 16.09
CA ARG A 69 4.75 -14.65 15.81
C ARG A 69 3.75 -14.22 14.71
N PRO A 70 3.15 -13.01 14.82
CA PRO A 70 2.53 -12.36 13.67
C PRO A 70 3.58 -12.10 12.58
N PHE A 71 3.15 -12.15 11.32
CA PHE A 71 3.97 -12.13 10.10
C PHE A 71 4.91 -10.91 9.90
N TYR A 72 5.11 -10.04 10.88
CA TYR A 72 6.02 -8.89 10.79
C TYR A 72 6.68 -8.58 12.15
N VAL A 73 7.96 -8.92 12.30
CA VAL A 73 8.87 -8.31 13.30
C VAL A 73 10.21 -8.07 12.60
N PRO A 74 10.80 -6.86 12.65
CA PRO A 74 12.08 -6.56 12.00
C PRO A 74 13.23 -7.40 12.60
N PRO A 75 14.32 -7.63 11.85
CA PRO A 75 15.38 -8.52 12.27
C PRO A 75 16.17 -7.90 13.42
N ARG A 76 16.16 -8.54 14.59
CA ARG A 76 17.17 -8.29 15.63
C ARG A 76 17.96 -9.56 15.91
N ARG A 77 19.20 -9.52 15.41
CA ARG A 77 20.41 -10.30 15.73
C ARG A 77 20.53 -11.73 15.14
N PRO A 78 21.69 -12.11 14.57
CA PRO A 78 21.93 -13.42 13.95
C PRO A 78 22.25 -14.56 14.95
N ASP A 79 22.38 -14.26 16.24
CA ASP A 79 23.08 -15.16 17.18
C ASP A 79 22.15 -16.02 18.04
N ILE A 80 20.93 -16.30 17.59
CA ILE A 80 20.05 -17.26 18.26
C ILE A 80 19.54 -18.26 17.22
N GLU A 81 20.20 -19.42 17.13
CA GLU A 81 19.57 -20.66 16.66
C GLU A 81 18.41 -20.99 17.61
N THR A 82 17.26 -20.34 17.41
CA THR A 82 16.01 -20.85 17.98
C THR A 82 15.61 -22.01 17.10
N ASP A 83 15.83 -23.22 17.59
CA ASP A 83 15.14 -24.43 17.17
C ASP A 83 13.64 -24.09 17.09
N ARG A 84 13.15 -23.79 15.88
CA ARG A 84 11.77 -23.39 15.63
C ARG A 84 10.96 -24.64 15.87
N ASP A 85 10.26 -24.68 17.00
CA ASP A 85 9.48 -25.84 17.45
C ASP A 85 8.42 -26.20 16.40
N SER A 86 8.80 -27.02 15.43
CA SER A 86 7.93 -27.60 14.43
C SER A 86 7.02 -28.57 15.17
N GLY A 87 5.77 -28.15 15.37
CA GLY A 87 4.75 -28.89 16.10
C GLY A 87 4.69 -30.35 15.71
N LYS A 88 4.25 -31.18 16.65
CA LYS A 88 4.48 -32.63 16.61
C LYS A 88 3.56 -33.40 15.65
N LEU A 89 2.63 -32.70 14.98
CA LEU A 89 1.60 -33.33 14.15
C LEU A 89 2.21 -34.09 12.97
N ALA A 90 2.11 -35.41 13.03
CA ALA A 90 2.70 -36.35 12.07
C ALA A 90 1.66 -37.09 11.23
N GLU A 91 0.42 -37.18 11.69
CA GLU A 91 -0.68 -37.88 11.04
C GLU A 91 -1.99 -37.09 11.11
N ILE A 92 -2.68 -36.96 9.98
CA ILE A 92 -4.07 -36.49 9.89
C ILE A 92 -4.90 -37.64 9.31
N ASP A 93 -5.97 -38.02 9.99
CA ASP A 93 -6.87 -39.10 9.61
C ASP A 93 -8.33 -38.66 9.87
N VAL A 94 -8.99 -38.18 8.83
CA VAL A 94 -10.35 -37.64 8.87
C VAL A 94 -11.09 -38.13 7.63
N ASP A 95 -12.34 -38.55 7.76
CA ASP A 95 -13.20 -38.74 6.58
C ASP A 95 -13.94 -37.43 6.31
N LEU A 96 -13.41 -36.60 5.40
CA LEU A 96 -14.00 -35.31 5.05
C LEU A 96 -15.44 -35.46 4.55
N ALA A 97 -15.74 -36.51 3.78
CA ALA A 97 -17.06 -36.70 3.21
C ALA A 97 -18.13 -36.98 4.29
N THR A 98 -17.74 -37.61 5.40
CA THR A 98 -18.65 -37.96 6.50
C THR A 98 -18.59 -36.94 7.63
N SER A 99 -17.38 -36.61 8.10
CA SER A 99 -17.19 -35.72 9.23
C SER A 99 -17.43 -34.26 8.87
N PHE A 100 -17.08 -33.81 7.66
CA PHE A 100 -17.20 -32.42 7.21
C PHE A 100 -17.99 -32.31 5.89
N PRO A 101 -19.29 -32.66 5.87
CA PRO A 101 -20.06 -32.83 4.62
C PRO A 101 -20.17 -31.56 3.76
N LEU A 102 -19.99 -30.37 4.35
CA LEU A 102 -20.05 -29.07 3.67
C LEU A 102 -18.68 -28.40 3.52
N ILE A 103 -17.57 -29.14 3.65
CA ILE A 103 -16.23 -28.56 3.60
C ILE A 103 -15.95 -27.95 2.22
N GLU A 104 -15.75 -26.65 2.17
CA GLU A 104 -15.42 -25.89 0.95
C GLU A 104 -13.91 -25.63 0.84
N ALA A 105 -13.24 -25.40 1.97
CA ALA A 105 -11.83 -25.03 2.01
C ALA A 105 -11.02 -25.84 3.04
N LEU A 106 -9.88 -26.38 2.60
CA LEU A 106 -8.91 -27.05 3.47
C LEU A 106 -7.54 -26.38 3.36
N THR A 107 -6.97 -26.02 4.50
CA THR A 107 -5.61 -25.45 4.58
C THR A 107 -4.73 -26.28 5.51
N ILE A 108 -3.56 -26.70 5.03
CA ILE A 108 -2.52 -27.38 5.82
C ILE A 108 -1.26 -26.53 5.74
N THR A 109 -0.85 -25.94 6.86
CA THR A 109 0.31 -25.03 6.89
C THR A 109 1.24 -25.31 8.06
N GLN A 110 2.56 -25.18 7.83
CA GLN A 110 3.59 -25.32 8.87
C GLN A 110 3.64 -26.72 9.54
N CYS A 111 2.96 -27.73 9.00
CA CYS A 111 2.96 -29.10 9.52
C CYS A 111 4.14 -29.90 8.95
N THR A 112 5.37 -29.51 9.28
CA THR A 112 6.60 -30.08 8.66
C THR A 112 6.87 -31.54 9.05
N LYS A 113 6.30 -32.04 10.15
CA LYS A 113 6.41 -33.44 10.57
C LYS A 113 5.36 -34.37 9.94
N LEU A 114 4.49 -33.82 9.10
CA LEU A 114 3.38 -34.57 8.50
C LEU A 114 3.90 -35.65 7.53
N SER A 115 3.68 -36.91 7.90
CA SER A 115 4.16 -38.08 7.12
C SER A 115 3.00 -38.87 6.50
N LYS A 116 1.78 -38.67 6.99
CA LYS A 116 0.57 -39.36 6.54
C LYS A 116 -0.64 -38.45 6.65
N VAL A 117 -1.43 -38.37 5.58
CA VAL A 117 -2.70 -37.66 5.54
C VAL A 117 -3.72 -38.54 4.82
N GLU A 118 -4.77 -38.93 5.53
CA GLU A 118 -5.91 -39.68 4.99
C GLU A 118 -7.16 -38.84 5.21
N LEU A 119 -7.80 -38.39 4.12
CA LEU A 119 -8.90 -37.41 4.16
C LEU A 119 -10.23 -37.94 3.64
N PHE A 120 -10.23 -39.10 2.97
CA PHE A 120 -11.36 -39.48 2.13
C PHE A 120 -11.89 -40.87 2.42
N HIS A 121 -11.05 -41.79 2.92
CA HIS A 121 -11.48 -43.16 3.26
C HIS A 121 -12.24 -43.85 2.11
N GLY A 122 -11.89 -43.52 0.86
CA GLY A 122 -12.52 -44.01 -0.37
C GLY A 122 -13.82 -43.30 -0.78
N LYS A 123 -14.23 -42.21 -0.11
CA LYS A 123 -15.43 -41.41 -0.42
C LYS A 123 -15.03 -40.06 -1.04
N ASN A 124 -15.91 -39.50 -1.86
CA ASN A 124 -15.67 -38.21 -2.49
C ASN A 124 -16.21 -37.05 -1.62
N SER A 125 -15.41 -36.00 -1.46
CA SER A 125 -15.92 -34.71 -0.97
C SER A 125 -16.52 -33.94 -2.14
N LYS A 126 -17.81 -33.61 -2.04
CA LYS A 126 -18.54 -32.94 -3.13
C LYS A 126 -18.41 -31.42 -3.11
N GLU A 127 -18.07 -30.85 -1.95
CA GLU A 127 -18.06 -29.40 -1.75
C GLU A 127 -16.65 -28.81 -1.71
N LEU A 128 -15.60 -29.64 -1.53
CA LEU A 128 -14.23 -29.15 -1.41
C LEU A 128 -13.79 -28.45 -2.71
N ALA A 129 -13.74 -27.12 -2.65
CA ALA A 129 -13.46 -26.24 -3.78
C ALA A 129 -12.04 -25.67 -3.72
N THR A 130 -11.46 -25.48 -2.53
CA THR A 130 -10.14 -24.88 -2.36
C THR A 130 -9.24 -25.75 -1.47
N LEU A 131 -8.02 -26.01 -1.96
CA LEU A 131 -6.98 -26.69 -1.20
C LEU A 131 -5.70 -25.85 -1.14
N ASN A 132 -5.27 -25.52 0.09
CA ASN A 132 -4.07 -24.76 0.36
C ASN A 132 -3.07 -25.59 1.16
N VAL A 133 -1.84 -25.70 0.65
CA VAL A 133 -0.75 -26.39 1.34
C VAL A 133 0.46 -25.48 1.43
N SER A 134 1.03 -25.39 2.63
CA SER A 134 2.17 -24.52 2.85
C SER A 134 3.16 -25.08 3.86
N LYS A 135 4.48 -25.05 3.58
CA LYS A 135 5.54 -25.45 4.53
C LYS A 135 5.19 -26.70 5.36
N SER A 136 4.77 -27.75 4.67
CA SER A 136 4.24 -28.97 5.29
C SER A 136 4.84 -30.20 4.64
N PHE A 137 4.69 -31.34 5.31
CA PHE A 137 5.20 -32.66 4.91
C PHE A 137 6.69 -32.91 5.17
N THR A 138 7.02 -34.16 5.50
CA THR A 138 8.40 -34.62 5.72
C THR A 138 9.11 -35.08 4.45
N SER A 139 8.36 -35.38 3.39
CA SER A 139 8.90 -35.92 2.14
C SER A 139 7.96 -35.68 0.96
N PHE A 140 8.52 -35.67 -0.25
CA PHE A 140 7.72 -35.60 -1.48
C PHE A 140 6.77 -36.78 -1.64
N LYS A 141 7.15 -37.97 -1.16
CA LYS A 141 6.27 -39.15 -1.17
C LYS A 141 5.00 -38.92 -0.36
N ALA A 142 5.12 -38.35 0.85
CA ALA A 142 3.96 -38.06 1.69
C ALA A 142 3.07 -36.98 1.05
N PHE A 143 3.69 -35.91 0.53
CA PHE A 143 2.98 -34.83 -0.17
C PHE A 143 2.25 -35.32 -1.42
N SER A 144 2.92 -36.08 -2.30
CA SER A 144 2.33 -36.59 -3.55
C SER A 144 1.22 -37.60 -3.29
N GLN A 145 1.35 -38.47 -2.29
CA GLN A 145 0.27 -39.37 -1.87
C GLN A 145 -0.96 -38.59 -1.42
N PHE A 146 -0.77 -37.62 -0.53
CA PHE A 146 -1.84 -36.73 -0.08
C PHE A 146 -2.52 -36.01 -1.26
N LEU A 147 -1.74 -35.40 -2.15
CA LEU A 147 -2.27 -34.63 -3.26
C LEU A 147 -3.05 -35.51 -4.23
N ASN A 148 -2.53 -36.69 -4.57
CA ASN A 148 -3.23 -37.66 -5.43
C ASN A 148 -4.57 -38.07 -4.81
N HIS A 149 -4.62 -38.37 -3.51
CA HIS A 149 -5.88 -38.65 -2.83
C HIS A 149 -6.86 -37.47 -2.88
N ALA A 150 -6.36 -36.23 -2.70
CA ALA A 150 -7.19 -35.04 -2.80
C ALA A 150 -7.78 -34.85 -4.20
N LEU A 151 -6.98 -35.02 -5.26
CA LEU A 151 -7.42 -34.92 -6.64
C LEU A 151 -8.39 -36.05 -7.02
N ASP A 152 -8.16 -37.27 -6.54
CA ASP A 152 -8.99 -38.45 -6.86
C ASP A 152 -10.39 -38.39 -6.22
N HIS A 153 -10.54 -37.68 -5.10
CA HIS A 153 -11.74 -37.67 -4.29
C HIS A 153 -12.42 -36.30 -4.17
N SER A 154 -11.95 -35.27 -4.88
CA SER A 154 -12.52 -33.91 -4.83
C SER A 154 -12.91 -33.40 -6.24
N PRO A 155 -13.99 -33.93 -6.84
CA PRO A 155 -14.40 -33.58 -8.21
C PRO A 155 -14.81 -32.11 -8.39
N SER A 156 -15.13 -31.41 -7.30
CA SER A 156 -15.50 -29.98 -7.28
C SER A 156 -14.33 -29.06 -6.95
N LEU A 157 -13.11 -29.59 -6.82
CA LEU A 157 -11.92 -28.79 -6.54
C LEU A 157 -11.68 -27.81 -7.67
N LYS A 158 -11.64 -26.51 -7.35
CA LYS A 158 -11.42 -25.40 -8.28
C LYS A 158 -10.04 -24.78 -8.12
N ASP A 159 -9.55 -24.71 -6.90
CA ASP A 159 -8.33 -24.00 -6.55
C ASP A 159 -7.34 -24.92 -5.81
N LEU A 160 -6.13 -25.03 -6.37
CA LEU A 160 -5.00 -25.74 -5.77
C LEU A 160 -3.84 -24.76 -5.55
N HIS A 161 -3.48 -24.55 -4.28
CA HIS A 161 -2.38 -23.67 -3.89
C HIS A 161 -1.30 -24.44 -3.11
N GLY A 162 -0.06 -24.31 -3.54
CA GLY A 162 1.13 -24.78 -2.85
C GLY A 162 2.10 -23.64 -2.56
N SER A 163 2.66 -23.56 -1.36
CA SER A 163 3.64 -22.51 -1.06
C SER A 163 4.72 -22.92 -0.06
N TRP A 164 5.95 -22.41 -0.20
CA TRP A 164 7.07 -22.73 0.70
C TRP A 164 7.26 -24.24 0.90
N LEU A 165 7.18 -25.02 -0.19
CA LEU A 165 7.37 -26.46 -0.17
C LEU A 165 8.85 -26.76 -0.42
N THR A 166 9.59 -27.05 0.65
CA THR A 166 11.00 -27.46 0.60
C THR A 166 11.12 -28.89 1.09
N LEU A 167 11.52 -29.82 0.22
CA LEU A 167 11.58 -31.25 0.52
C LEU A 167 12.94 -31.82 0.11
N GLU A 168 13.45 -32.77 0.90
CA GLU A 168 14.67 -33.51 0.55
C GLU A 168 14.51 -34.23 -0.81
N ASP A 169 15.61 -34.37 -1.56
CA ASP A 169 15.66 -34.99 -2.90
C ASP A 169 14.79 -34.33 -3.99
N ALA A 170 14.45 -33.04 -3.85
CA ALA A 170 13.63 -32.28 -4.81
C ALA A 170 14.02 -32.45 -6.29
N HIS A 171 15.31 -32.63 -6.59
CA HIS A 171 15.84 -32.75 -7.95
C HIS A 171 15.33 -33.96 -8.75
N ASN A 172 14.74 -34.97 -8.11
CA ASN A 172 14.26 -36.19 -8.76
C ASN A 172 12.73 -36.33 -8.76
N ASN A 173 12.01 -35.40 -8.13
CA ASN A 173 10.57 -35.54 -7.91
C ASN A 173 9.77 -34.94 -9.08
N VAL A 174 8.70 -35.65 -9.48
CA VAL A 174 7.78 -35.23 -10.54
C VAL A 174 6.39 -35.02 -9.93
N LEU A 175 5.87 -33.81 -10.04
CA LEU A 175 4.50 -33.47 -9.66
C LEU A 175 3.57 -33.79 -10.83
N GLU A 176 2.76 -34.84 -10.69
CA GLU A 176 1.74 -35.21 -11.68
C GLU A 176 0.36 -34.73 -11.22
N ILE A 177 -0.38 -34.06 -12.11
CA ILE A 177 -1.75 -33.59 -11.86
C ILE A 177 -2.63 -34.07 -13.03
N SER A 178 -3.67 -34.85 -12.70
CA SER A 178 -4.64 -35.36 -13.67
C SER A 178 -5.94 -34.57 -13.60
N LEU A 179 -6.23 -33.77 -14.64
CA LEU A 179 -7.49 -33.02 -14.70
C LEU A 179 -8.71 -33.90 -14.93
N ASP A 180 -8.52 -35.10 -15.49
CA ASP A 180 -9.60 -36.09 -15.68
C ASP A 180 -10.28 -36.50 -14.35
N LYS A 181 -9.55 -36.37 -13.24
CA LYS A 181 -10.05 -36.69 -11.90
C LYS A 181 -10.65 -35.48 -11.17
N CYS A 182 -10.25 -34.28 -11.57
CA CYS A 182 -10.65 -33.00 -10.98
C CYS A 182 -11.06 -32.01 -12.08
N PRO A 183 -12.17 -32.27 -12.82
CA PRO A 183 -12.48 -31.54 -14.04
C PRO A 183 -12.86 -30.06 -13.82
N GLN A 184 -13.13 -29.66 -12.58
CA GLN A 184 -13.42 -28.28 -12.22
C GLN A 184 -12.18 -27.47 -11.81
N LEU A 185 -10.98 -28.06 -11.86
CA LEU A 185 -9.75 -27.39 -11.41
C LEU A 185 -9.39 -26.26 -12.38
N GLU A 186 -9.62 -25.02 -11.93
CA GLU A 186 -9.43 -23.80 -12.72
C GLU A 186 -8.15 -23.04 -12.34
N VAL A 187 -7.66 -23.20 -11.11
CA VAL A 187 -6.50 -22.47 -10.58
C VAL A 187 -5.47 -23.44 -10.02
N ILE A 188 -4.25 -23.35 -10.54
CA ILE A 188 -3.07 -24.05 -10.04
C ILE A 188 -2.02 -22.99 -9.73
N PHE A 189 -1.69 -22.82 -8.46
CA PHE A 189 -0.76 -21.79 -8.00
C PHE A 189 0.29 -22.37 -7.06
N PHE A 190 1.55 -22.24 -7.43
CA PHE A 190 2.69 -22.69 -6.65
C PHE A 190 3.73 -21.58 -6.50
N GLN A 191 4.18 -21.32 -5.27
CA GLN A 191 5.15 -20.26 -4.99
C GLN A 191 6.22 -20.70 -3.96
N ASN A 192 7.47 -20.26 -4.11
CA ASN A 192 8.57 -20.61 -3.19
C ASN A 192 8.74 -22.14 -3.09
N ILE A 193 9.05 -22.78 -4.21
CA ILE A 193 9.09 -24.24 -4.31
C ILE A 193 10.51 -24.75 -4.48
N GLU A 194 10.88 -25.70 -3.63
CA GLU A 194 12.07 -26.55 -3.74
C GLU A 194 11.66 -27.99 -3.36
N ALA A 195 10.70 -28.54 -4.10
CA ALA A 195 10.10 -29.85 -3.81
C ALA A 195 10.14 -30.82 -4.99
N PHE A 196 10.21 -30.31 -6.22
CA PHE A 196 10.15 -31.11 -7.44
C PHE A 196 10.87 -30.44 -8.60
N SER A 197 11.39 -31.26 -9.51
CA SER A 197 12.12 -30.85 -10.70
C SER A 197 11.30 -30.90 -11.98
N SER A 198 10.14 -31.54 -11.95
CA SER A 198 9.21 -31.59 -13.08
C SER A 198 7.75 -31.48 -12.64
N VAL A 199 6.94 -30.84 -13.48
CA VAL A 199 5.47 -30.80 -13.36
C VAL A 199 4.87 -31.38 -14.63
N LEU A 200 3.93 -32.31 -14.50
CA LEU A 200 3.16 -32.89 -15.60
C LEU A 200 1.68 -32.67 -15.34
N LEU A 201 1.03 -31.88 -16.19
CA LEU A 201 -0.41 -31.69 -16.19
C LEU A 201 -0.99 -32.45 -17.38
N HIS A 202 -1.83 -33.45 -17.12
CA HIS A 202 -2.34 -34.33 -18.15
C HIS A 202 -3.86 -34.45 -18.13
N SER A 203 -4.46 -34.59 -19.32
CA SER A 203 -5.90 -34.79 -19.49
C SER A 203 -6.23 -35.46 -20.80
N LYS A 204 -7.19 -36.39 -20.76
CA LYS A 204 -7.75 -37.05 -21.96
C LYS A 204 -8.81 -36.19 -22.64
N GLU A 205 -9.46 -35.31 -21.90
CA GLU A 205 -10.51 -34.43 -22.39
C GLU A 205 -9.99 -32.98 -22.47
N THR A 206 -10.60 -32.17 -23.32
CA THR A 206 -10.23 -30.75 -23.41
C THR A 206 -10.57 -30.06 -22.11
N HIS A 207 -9.57 -29.42 -21.49
CA HIS A 207 -9.74 -28.71 -20.22
C HIS A 207 -9.23 -27.27 -20.32
N GLN A 208 -10.03 -26.37 -19.76
CA GLN A 208 -9.69 -24.95 -19.62
C GLN A 208 -9.26 -24.69 -18.17
N VAL A 209 -7.99 -24.33 -18.01
CA VAL A 209 -7.46 -23.83 -16.74
C VAL A 209 -7.46 -22.32 -16.83
N LYS A 210 -8.04 -21.62 -15.84
CA LYS A 210 -8.02 -20.16 -15.84
C LYS A 210 -6.63 -19.66 -15.51
N ARG A 211 -6.04 -20.12 -14.40
CA ARG A 211 -4.76 -19.61 -13.90
C ARG A 211 -3.78 -20.74 -13.63
N PHE A 212 -2.59 -20.63 -14.23
CA PHE A 212 -1.50 -21.56 -14.05
C PHE A 212 -0.24 -20.81 -13.66
N SER A 213 0.22 -20.99 -12.42
CA SER A 213 1.31 -20.20 -11.87
C SER A 213 2.32 -21.02 -11.08
N PHE A 214 3.60 -20.84 -11.42
CA PHE A 214 4.76 -21.35 -10.69
C PHE A 214 5.74 -20.20 -10.52
N GLN A 215 5.94 -19.74 -9.29
CA GLN A 215 6.75 -18.56 -8.96
C GLN A 215 7.83 -18.89 -7.92
N GLN A 216 8.97 -18.22 -8.01
CA GLN A 216 10.08 -18.37 -7.05
C GLN A 216 10.47 -19.84 -6.87
N THR A 217 10.57 -20.58 -7.98
CA THR A 217 10.93 -22.00 -7.96
C THR A 217 12.45 -22.18 -7.97
N THR A 218 12.95 -23.17 -7.24
CA THR A 218 14.36 -23.59 -7.25
C THR A 218 14.45 -25.04 -7.67
N GLY A 219 15.22 -25.31 -8.73
CA GLY A 219 15.45 -26.68 -9.22
C GLY A 219 14.32 -27.28 -10.05
N LEU A 220 13.25 -26.52 -10.31
CA LEU A 220 12.26 -26.85 -11.34
C LEU A 220 12.91 -26.76 -12.72
N LYS A 221 12.78 -27.82 -13.51
CA LYS A 221 13.43 -27.98 -14.82
C LYS A 221 12.45 -28.13 -15.95
N THR A 222 11.31 -28.78 -15.72
CA THR A 222 10.31 -28.96 -16.78
C THR A 222 8.89 -28.78 -16.27
N ILE A 223 8.06 -28.14 -17.09
CA ILE A 223 6.60 -28.14 -16.95
C ILE A 223 6.05 -28.66 -18.26
N GLN A 224 5.31 -29.77 -18.23
CA GLN A 224 4.70 -30.36 -19.41
C GLN A 224 3.19 -30.28 -19.29
N LEU A 225 2.53 -29.76 -20.34
CA LEU A 225 1.07 -29.74 -20.45
C LEU A 225 0.64 -30.63 -21.62
N ASP A 226 -0.37 -31.45 -21.43
CA ASP A 226 -0.98 -32.19 -22.54
C ASP A 226 -1.63 -31.21 -23.55
N PRO A 227 -1.65 -31.54 -24.87
CA PRO A 227 -2.23 -30.68 -25.91
C PRO A 227 -3.73 -30.40 -25.77
N THR A 228 -4.43 -31.16 -24.92
CA THR A 228 -5.85 -31.00 -24.60
C THR A 228 -6.10 -29.85 -23.63
N ILE A 229 -5.05 -29.28 -23.03
CA ILE A 229 -5.16 -28.28 -21.96
C ILE A 229 -4.89 -26.90 -22.53
N THR A 230 -5.76 -25.95 -22.20
CA THR A 230 -5.62 -24.53 -22.55
C THR A 230 -5.68 -23.65 -21.32
N ILE A 231 -4.92 -22.56 -21.31
CA ILE A 231 -4.91 -21.52 -20.27
C ILE A 231 -5.60 -20.27 -20.81
N GLU A 232 -6.56 -19.72 -20.05
CA GLU A 232 -7.43 -18.62 -20.55
C GLU A 232 -7.31 -17.28 -19.81
N ASP A 233 -6.91 -17.26 -18.53
CA ASP A 233 -6.81 -15.99 -17.77
C ASP A 233 -5.34 -15.58 -17.62
N ALA A 234 -4.56 -16.37 -16.88
CA ALA A 234 -3.20 -15.99 -16.52
C ALA A 234 -2.22 -17.17 -16.52
N LEU A 235 -1.09 -16.99 -17.21
CA LEU A 235 0.09 -17.84 -17.14
C LEU A 235 1.21 -17.09 -16.41
N THR A 236 1.77 -17.66 -15.34
CA THR A 236 2.90 -17.05 -14.65
C THR A 236 3.98 -18.06 -14.30
N ILE A 237 5.12 -18.03 -15.00
CA ILE A 237 6.27 -18.91 -14.75
C ILE A 237 7.50 -18.06 -14.40
N GLY A 238 7.81 -17.96 -13.11
CA GLY A 238 8.97 -17.25 -12.57
C GLY A 238 9.96 -18.20 -11.90
N ASP A 239 11.01 -18.58 -12.61
CA ASP A 239 12.03 -19.53 -12.11
C ASP A 239 13.31 -18.79 -11.67
N TYR A 240 13.75 -18.99 -10.43
CA TYR A 240 14.94 -18.34 -9.85
C TYR A 240 16.27 -18.75 -10.51
N LYS A 241 16.45 -20.04 -10.81
CA LYS A 241 17.71 -20.56 -11.38
C LYS A 241 17.69 -20.68 -12.90
N GLY A 242 16.52 -20.47 -13.50
CA GLY A 242 16.37 -20.39 -14.95
C GLY A 242 16.68 -21.72 -15.65
N GLU A 243 16.22 -22.83 -15.08
CA GLU A 243 16.30 -24.18 -15.65
C GLU A 243 14.95 -24.65 -16.22
N THR A 244 13.85 -23.95 -15.89
CA THR A 244 12.49 -24.38 -16.21
C THR A 244 12.17 -24.21 -17.68
N LYS A 245 11.97 -25.33 -18.35
CA LYS A 245 11.44 -25.44 -19.71
C LYS A 245 9.97 -25.79 -19.65
N LEU A 246 9.14 -25.01 -20.31
CA LEU A 246 7.75 -25.36 -20.49
C LEU A 246 7.63 -26.14 -21.82
N GLN A 247 6.95 -27.28 -21.80
CA GLN A 247 6.83 -28.23 -22.92
C GLN A 247 5.37 -28.38 -23.26
N THR A 248 4.90 -27.55 -24.19
CA THR A 248 3.54 -27.60 -24.73
C THR A 248 3.50 -26.85 -26.06
N ASP A 249 2.43 -27.08 -26.82
CA ASP A 249 2.13 -26.25 -27.97
C ASP A 249 1.69 -24.85 -27.54
N ILE A 250 2.10 -23.83 -28.29
CA ILE A 250 1.81 -22.43 -27.98
C ILE A 250 0.31 -22.10 -28.04
N SER A 251 -0.48 -22.88 -28.79
CA SER A 251 -1.93 -22.77 -28.82
C SER A 251 -2.57 -22.89 -27.45
N ALA A 252 -1.92 -23.61 -26.51
CA ALA A 252 -2.35 -23.71 -25.12
C ALA A 252 -2.46 -22.37 -24.40
N PHE A 253 -1.78 -21.31 -24.87
CA PHE A 253 -1.74 -20.01 -24.20
C PHE A 253 -2.40 -18.86 -24.96
N THR A 254 -2.86 -19.11 -26.20
CA THR A 254 -3.43 -18.06 -27.05
C THR A 254 -4.70 -17.42 -26.47
N GLY A 255 -5.36 -18.12 -25.52
CA GLY A 255 -6.51 -17.61 -24.77
C GLY A 255 -6.15 -16.65 -23.62
N CYS A 256 -4.91 -16.63 -23.15
CA CYS A 256 -4.48 -15.88 -21.96
C CYS A 256 -4.73 -14.37 -22.10
N LYS A 257 -5.17 -13.76 -21.00
CA LYS A 257 -5.24 -12.29 -20.83
C LYS A 257 -3.97 -11.71 -20.22
N SER A 258 -3.24 -12.50 -19.44
CA SER A 258 -1.98 -12.12 -18.82
C SER A 258 -0.94 -13.23 -18.95
N ILE A 259 0.27 -12.86 -19.39
CA ILE A 259 1.41 -13.77 -19.47
C ILE A 259 2.59 -13.12 -18.76
N THR A 260 3.14 -13.81 -17.75
CA THR A 260 4.35 -13.42 -17.03
C THR A 260 5.35 -14.56 -17.08
N LEU A 261 6.52 -14.33 -17.69
CA LEU A 261 7.54 -15.36 -17.88
C LEU A 261 8.91 -14.84 -17.45
N SER A 262 9.74 -15.75 -16.94
CA SER A 262 11.18 -15.49 -16.83
C SER A 262 11.81 -15.36 -18.23
N GLY A 263 12.87 -14.58 -18.36
CA GLY A 263 13.55 -14.38 -19.64
C GLY A 263 14.05 -15.66 -20.34
N ARG A 264 14.42 -16.72 -19.58
CA ARG A 264 14.76 -18.02 -20.15
C ARG A 264 13.53 -18.81 -20.61
N CYS A 265 12.45 -18.82 -19.83
CA CYS A 265 11.18 -19.42 -20.28
C CYS A 265 10.66 -18.73 -21.55
N TRP A 266 10.83 -17.42 -21.67
CA TRP A 266 10.51 -16.65 -22.88
C TRP A 266 11.27 -17.18 -24.11
N ARG A 267 12.59 -17.37 -23.98
CA ARG A 267 13.46 -17.84 -25.07
C ARG A 267 13.04 -19.22 -25.61
N ASP A 268 12.62 -20.12 -24.73
CA ASP A 268 12.26 -21.48 -25.12
C ASP A 268 10.90 -21.54 -25.87
N PHE A 269 10.01 -20.54 -25.70
CA PHE A 269 8.64 -20.62 -26.22
C PHE A 269 8.40 -20.14 -27.65
N ASN A 270 9.40 -19.53 -28.30
CA ASN A 270 9.28 -18.97 -29.65
C ASN A 270 7.90 -18.36 -29.95
N PHE A 271 7.57 -17.28 -29.25
CA PHE A 271 6.28 -16.58 -29.40
C PHE A 271 6.09 -15.88 -30.76
N GLU A 272 7.09 -15.87 -31.63
CA GLU A 272 7.12 -15.05 -32.86
C GLU A 272 5.91 -15.28 -33.78
N ASN A 273 5.36 -16.51 -33.82
CA ASN A 273 4.25 -16.86 -34.71
C ASN A 273 2.90 -17.03 -34.01
N ALA A 274 2.81 -16.74 -32.71
CA ALA A 274 1.57 -16.90 -31.96
C ALA A 274 0.71 -15.65 -32.01
N LYS A 275 -0.60 -15.85 -32.15
CA LYS A 275 -1.60 -14.79 -32.15
C LYS A 275 -2.31 -14.74 -30.80
N PHE A 276 -2.28 -13.58 -30.16
CA PHE A 276 -2.86 -13.34 -28.83
C PHE A 276 -3.96 -12.28 -28.90
N GLU A 277 -5.16 -12.69 -29.32
CA GLU A 277 -6.30 -11.78 -29.51
C GLU A 277 -6.72 -11.06 -28.22
N ASN A 278 -6.61 -11.75 -27.07
CA ASN A 278 -7.15 -11.29 -25.79
C ASN A 278 -6.07 -10.88 -24.77
N LEU A 279 -4.79 -10.89 -25.15
CA LEU A 279 -3.70 -10.59 -24.23
C LEU A 279 -3.69 -9.09 -23.91
N LEU A 280 -3.93 -8.78 -22.65
CA LEU A 280 -3.91 -7.43 -22.08
C LEU A 280 -2.51 -7.12 -21.53
N GLN A 281 -1.93 -8.06 -20.78
CA GLN A 281 -0.66 -7.87 -20.09
C GLN A 281 0.40 -8.88 -20.56
N LEU A 282 1.58 -8.37 -20.87
CA LEU A 282 2.77 -9.18 -21.15
C LEU A 282 3.93 -8.73 -20.25
N SER A 283 4.48 -9.65 -19.48
CA SER A 283 5.60 -9.39 -18.58
C SER A 283 6.73 -10.38 -18.80
N VAL A 284 7.93 -9.87 -19.11
CA VAL A 284 9.15 -10.69 -19.24
C VAL A 284 10.16 -10.22 -18.19
N LEU A 285 10.31 -11.03 -17.15
CA LEU A 285 11.03 -10.65 -15.93
C LEU A 285 12.36 -11.41 -15.79
N ARG A 286 13.36 -10.80 -15.16
CA ARG A 286 14.45 -11.54 -14.54
C ARG A 286 13.89 -12.14 -13.26
N SER A 287 14.50 -13.24 -12.85
CA SER A 287 13.97 -14.02 -11.76
C SER A 287 14.09 -13.26 -10.43
N SER A 288 12.96 -12.93 -9.79
CA SER A 288 12.95 -12.20 -8.52
C SER A 288 13.53 -13.03 -7.36
N PRO A 289 14.14 -12.40 -6.33
CA PRO A 289 14.76 -13.12 -5.23
C PRO A 289 13.78 -14.00 -4.46
N ILE A 290 14.32 -15.12 -3.95
CA ILE A 290 13.66 -16.01 -2.99
C ILE A 290 13.73 -15.35 -1.61
N VAL A 291 12.63 -15.36 -0.88
CA VAL A 291 12.66 -15.15 0.58
C VAL A 291 13.19 -16.45 1.20
N SER A 292 14.47 -16.48 1.59
CA SER A 292 15.00 -17.63 2.32
C SER A 292 14.23 -17.76 3.65
N SER A 293 13.69 -18.93 3.96
CA SER A 293 12.89 -19.10 5.18
C SER A 293 13.74 -19.17 6.45
N GLU A 294 15.05 -19.41 6.32
CA GLU A 294 16.00 -19.55 7.43
C GLU A 294 16.56 -18.20 7.88
N SER A 295 16.65 -17.24 6.97
CA SER A 295 16.99 -15.87 7.29
C SER A 295 15.99 -14.94 6.61
N LEU A 296 15.22 -14.17 7.38
CA LEU A 296 14.47 -13.01 6.88
C LEU A 296 15.39 -11.91 6.29
N LEU A 297 16.65 -12.24 6.01
CA LEU A 297 17.47 -11.53 5.05
C LEU A 297 16.95 -11.88 3.66
N TYR A 298 16.72 -10.85 2.84
CA TYR A 298 16.79 -11.01 1.40
C TYR A 298 18.18 -11.56 1.10
N VAL A 299 18.28 -12.88 0.95
CA VAL A 299 19.49 -13.48 0.43
C VAL A 299 19.42 -13.16 -1.07
N TYR A 300 20.06 -12.05 -1.44
CA TYR A 300 20.49 -11.79 -2.81
C TYR A 300 21.56 -12.83 -3.15
N GLU A 301 21.18 -14.11 -3.15
CA GLU A 301 22.06 -15.23 -3.39
C GLU A 301 22.29 -15.27 -4.88
N LYS A 302 23.12 -14.35 -5.39
CA LYS A 302 23.38 -14.08 -6.81
C LYS A 302 22.14 -14.35 -7.66
N GLU A 303 21.32 -13.31 -7.88
CA GLU A 303 20.34 -13.27 -8.98
C GLU A 303 20.87 -14.12 -10.13
N GLY A 304 20.07 -14.99 -10.76
CA GLY A 304 20.54 -15.71 -11.93
C GLY A 304 21.12 -14.70 -12.92
N GLU A 305 22.44 -14.50 -12.90
CA GLU A 305 23.09 -13.34 -13.50
C GLU A 305 22.99 -13.58 -14.99
N TYR A 306 21.99 -12.98 -15.63
CA TYR A 306 21.95 -12.92 -17.08
C TYR A 306 23.19 -12.14 -17.50
N SER A 307 24.06 -12.79 -18.26
CA SER A 307 25.12 -12.07 -18.95
C SER A 307 24.50 -10.98 -19.83
N LYS A 308 25.27 -9.93 -20.11
CA LYS A 308 24.85 -8.86 -21.02
C LYS A 308 24.39 -9.43 -22.37
N ASP A 309 25.07 -10.45 -22.88
CA ASP A 309 24.73 -11.10 -24.14
C ASP A 309 23.40 -11.85 -24.04
N GLU A 310 23.17 -12.62 -22.96
CA GLU A 310 21.87 -13.29 -22.75
C GLU A 310 20.71 -12.30 -22.62
N ALA A 311 20.92 -11.16 -21.95
CA ALA A 311 19.93 -10.11 -21.81
C ALA A 311 19.59 -9.46 -23.16
N MET A 312 20.61 -9.19 -24.01
CA MET A 312 20.38 -8.70 -25.37
C MET A 312 19.67 -9.73 -26.26
N GLU A 313 20.03 -11.01 -26.17
CA GLU A 313 19.32 -12.07 -26.91
C GLU A 313 17.83 -12.15 -26.56
N ILE A 314 17.50 -12.00 -25.27
CA ILE A 314 16.12 -11.98 -24.79
C ILE A 314 15.41 -10.71 -25.28
N GLN A 315 16.05 -9.55 -25.16
CA GLN A 315 15.52 -8.30 -25.74
C GLN A 315 15.20 -8.46 -27.22
N ASP A 316 16.15 -8.97 -28.03
CA ASP A 316 15.97 -9.14 -29.47
C ASP A 316 14.82 -10.11 -29.77
N SER A 317 14.63 -11.14 -28.96
CA SER A 317 13.49 -12.05 -29.06
C SER A 317 12.15 -11.38 -28.73
N ILE A 318 12.11 -10.53 -27.70
CA ILE A 318 10.93 -9.73 -27.36
C ILE A 318 10.58 -8.79 -28.53
N LEU A 319 11.58 -8.08 -29.06
CA LEU A 319 11.41 -7.15 -30.17
C LEU A 319 10.93 -7.86 -31.45
N ARG A 320 11.50 -9.02 -31.79
CA ARG A 320 11.03 -9.81 -32.94
C ARG A 320 9.58 -10.26 -32.77
N THR A 321 9.22 -10.76 -31.59
CA THR A 321 7.85 -11.21 -31.29
C THR A 321 6.86 -10.06 -31.43
N LEU A 322 7.13 -8.94 -30.78
CA LEU A 322 6.22 -7.80 -30.78
C LEU A 322 6.23 -7.03 -32.13
N SER A 323 7.18 -7.31 -33.03
CA SER A 323 7.20 -6.69 -34.37
C SER A 323 5.98 -7.10 -35.22
N HIS A 324 5.43 -8.28 -34.93
CA HIS A 324 4.13 -8.77 -35.38
C HIS A 324 3.01 -8.17 -34.53
N HIS A 325 2.96 -6.85 -34.45
CA HIS A 325 1.98 -6.07 -33.68
C HIS A 325 0.50 -6.46 -33.95
N GLU A 326 0.19 -6.97 -35.14
CA GLU A 326 -1.13 -7.54 -35.49
C GLU A 326 -1.53 -8.76 -34.66
N HIS A 327 -0.57 -9.41 -33.99
CA HIS A 327 -0.80 -10.52 -33.07
C HIS A 327 -1.22 -10.08 -31.67
N PHE A 328 -1.14 -8.78 -31.35
CA PHE A 328 -1.37 -8.23 -30.02
C PHE A 328 -2.40 -7.08 -30.04
N PRO A 329 -3.62 -7.29 -30.57
CA PRO A 329 -4.60 -6.22 -30.76
C PRO A 329 -5.18 -5.64 -29.47
N SER A 330 -4.99 -6.29 -28.32
CA SER A 330 -5.56 -5.88 -27.03
C SER A 330 -4.51 -5.50 -25.99
N LEU A 331 -3.21 -5.53 -26.33
CA LEU A 331 -2.13 -5.34 -25.37
C LEU A 331 -2.16 -3.91 -24.81
N ASN A 332 -2.25 -3.79 -23.49
CA ASN A 332 -2.34 -2.52 -22.76
C ASN A 332 -1.20 -2.30 -21.76
N LEU A 333 -0.52 -3.35 -21.33
CA LEU A 333 0.59 -3.30 -20.38
C LEU A 333 1.75 -4.18 -20.86
N LEU A 334 2.93 -3.58 -20.99
CA LEU A 334 4.17 -4.28 -21.25
C LEU A 334 5.14 -4.04 -20.09
N THR A 335 5.54 -5.10 -19.41
CA THR A 335 6.61 -5.08 -18.40
C THR A 335 7.82 -5.82 -18.93
N SER A 336 9.00 -5.20 -18.90
CA SER A 336 10.23 -5.84 -19.34
C SER A 336 11.40 -5.48 -18.44
N GLU A 337 12.12 -6.50 -18.00
CA GLU A 337 13.40 -6.36 -17.29
C GLU A 337 14.62 -6.45 -18.22
N PHE A 338 14.38 -6.50 -19.53
CA PHE A 338 15.38 -6.67 -20.58
C PHE A 338 15.34 -5.49 -21.56
N VAL A 339 15.47 -4.27 -21.03
CA VAL A 339 15.45 -3.01 -21.81
C VAL A 339 16.84 -2.38 -21.79
N GLN A 340 17.69 -2.89 -22.68
CA GLN A 340 19.05 -2.40 -22.93
C GLN A 340 19.06 -1.16 -23.85
N ASP A 341 18.09 -1.06 -24.75
CA ASP A 341 17.89 0.06 -25.68
C ASP A 341 16.39 0.41 -25.79
N VAL A 342 15.99 1.51 -25.16
CA VAL A 342 14.58 1.94 -25.08
C VAL A 342 14.02 2.40 -26.43
N ASP A 343 14.85 2.95 -27.32
CA ASP A 343 14.39 3.46 -28.63
C ASP A 343 13.84 2.34 -29.51
N LEU A 344 14.43 1.14 -29.41
CA LEU A 344 13.95 -0.04 -30.11
C LEU A 344 12.54 -0.46 -29.65
N PHE A 345 12.24 -0.31 -28.35
CA PHE A 345 10.90 -0.54 -27.84
C PHE A 345 9.95 0.55 -28.31
N VAL A 346 10.34 1.82 -28.24
CA VAL A 346 9.49 2.95 -28.68
C VAL A 346 8.98 2.79 -30.11
N ASP A 347 9.85 2.40 -31.05
CA ASP A 347 9.48 2.16 -32.44
C ASP A 347 8.37 1.12 -32.60
N LEU A 348 8.41 0.12 -31.73
CA LEU A 348 7.49 -0.99 -31.72
C LEU A 348 6.19 -0.63 -31.01
N LEU A 349 6.27 0.02 -29.86
CA LEU A 349 5.14 0.48 -29.07
C LEU A 349 4.22 1.39 -29.88
N ASN A 350 4.79 2.27 -30.71
CA ASN A 350 4.01 3.15 -31.59
C ASN A 350 3.22 2.42 -32.68
N ARG A 351 3.64 1.20 -33.05
CA ARG A 351 2.97 0.35 -34.05
C ARG A 351 1.87 -0.52 -33.45
N LEU A 352 1.80 -0.66 -32.13
CA LEU A 352 0.74 -1.46 -31.50
C LEU A 352 -0.65 -0.90 -31.88
N PRO A 353 -1.65 -1.77 -32.10
CA PRO A 353 -2.98 -1.33 -32.54
C PRO A 353 -3.72 -0.52 -31.48
N THR A 354 -3.46 -0.83 -30.22
CA THR A 354 -4.00 -0.18 -29.02
C THR A 354 -3.06 0.91 -28.51
N LEU A 355 -3.64 1.88 -27.79
CA LEU A 355 -2.87 2.75 -26.92
C LEU A 355 -2.32 1.88 -25.78
N LEU A 356 -1.00 1.73 -25.70
CA LEU A 356 -0.39 1.04 -24.57
C LEU A 356 -0.48 1.97 -23.36
N VAL A 357 -1.16 1.52 -22.31
CA VAL A 357 -1.42 2.30 -21.10
C VAL A 357 -0.14 2.43 -20.27
N SER A 358 0.63 1.35 -20.11
CA SER A 358 1.83 1.41 -19.27
C SER A 358 2.99 0.61 -19.87
N PHE A 359 4.19 1.20 -19.75
CA PHE A 359 5.45 0.55 -20.04
C PHE A 359 6.33 0.54 -18.78
N ASP A 360 6.54 -0.66 -18.23
CA ASP A 360 7.27 -0.86 -17.00
C ASP A 360 8.67 -1.42 -17.32
N VAL A 361 9.70 -0.68 -16.94
CA VAL A 361 11.11 -0.98 -17.23
C VAL A 361 11.85 -1.31 -15.94
N TRP A 362 12.25 -2.57 -15.75
CA TRP A 362 13.02 -2.96 -14.57
C TRP A 362 14.37 -3.60 -14.91
N ASP A 363 15.33 -2.83 -15.44
CA ASP A 363 16.64 -3.35 -15.84
C ASP A 363 17.77 -2.93 -14.89
N LYS A 364 18.01 -3.77 -13.88
CA LYS A 364 19.14 -3.65 -12.93
C LYS A 364 20.53 -3.71 -13.57
N THR A 365 20.65 -4.21 -14.79
CA THR A 365 21.97 -4.39 -15.44
C THR A 365 22.34 -3.25 -16.34
N ASN A 366 21.36 -2.46 -16.79
CA ASN A 366 21.61 -1.37 -17.69
C ASN A 366 22.21 -0.18 -16.92
N THR A 367 23.44 0.18 -17.30
CA THR A 367 24.20 1.30 -16.71
C THR A 367 24.30 2.50 -17.67
N LYS A 368 23.63 2.45 -18.82
CA LYS A 368 23.57 3.59 -19.74
C LYS A 368 22.49 4.56 -19.29
N PRO A 369 22.51 5.84 -19.73
CA PRO A 369 21.37 6.74 -19.56
C PRO A 369 20.08 6.12 -20.10
N PHE A 370 18.96 6.34 -19.41
CA PHE A 370 17.63 6.04 -19.92
C PHE A 370 17.08 7.28 -20.62
N GLU A 371 16.89 7.22 -21.94
CA GLU A 371 16.47 8.37 -22.74
C GLU A 371 15.18 8.07 -23.52
N LEU A 372 14.03 8.49 -22.99
CA LEU A 372 12.74 8.43 -23.69
C LEU A 372 12.47 9.78 -24.36
N CYS A 373 13.13 10.04 -25.49
CA CYS A 373 13.04 11.34 -26.20
C CYS A 373 12.19 11.28 -27.47
N LYS A 374 11.91 10.08 -27.97
CA LYS A 374 11.10 9.87 -29.16
C LYS A 374 9.63 9.82 -28.78
N PRO A 375 8.72 10.53 -29.48
CA PRO A 375 7.31 10.55 -29.12
C PRO A 375 6.69 9.16 -29.07
N THR A 376 5.91 8.91 -28.04
CA THR A 376 5.17 7.66 -27.84
C THR A 376 3.69 7.90 -27.65
N LYS A 377 2.89 6.84 -27.79
CA LYS A 377 1.47 6.82 -27.39
C LYS A 377 1.28 6.34 -25.94
N LEU A 378 2.33 6.35 -25.12
CA LEU A 378 2.25 5.85 -23.74
C LEU A 378 1.47 6.82 -22.86
N ASP A 379 0.59 6.28 -22.03
CA ASP A 379 -0.08 7.02 -20.94
C ASP A 379 0.82 7.07 -19.70
N ARG A 380 1.53 5.97 -19.38
CA ARG A 380 2.37 5.86 -18.19
C ARG A 380 3.70 5.20 -18.48
N VAL A 381 4.73 5.64 -17.76
CA VAL A 381 6.04 4.99 -17.73
C VAL A 381 6.51 4.77 -16.30
N ASN A 382 6.83 3.51 -16.00
CA ASN A 382 7.36 3.11 -14.69
C ASN A 382 8.80 2.63 -14.86
N ILE A 383 9.74 3.27 -14.16
CA ILE A 383 11.16 2.92 -14.20
C ILE A 383 11.56 2.43 -12.81
N GLU A 384 11.81 1.14 -12.66
CA GLU A 384 12.15 0.55 -11.37
C GLU A 384 13.50 -0.15 -11.37
N ASN A 385 14.19 -0.13 -10.22
CA ASN A 385 15.36 -0.98 -9.96
C ASN A 385 16.53 -0.83 -10.96
N GLY A 386 16.59 0.22 -11.77
CA GLY A 386 17.63 0.44 -12.76
C GLY A 386 18.95 1.00 -12.19
N GLN A 387 20.03 0.88 -12.95
CA GLN A 387 21.35 1.47 -12.62
C GLN A 387 21.66 2.69 -13.52
N TYR A 388 20.61 3.36 -14.00
CA TYR A 388 20.69 4.47 -14.95
C TYR A 388 21.36 5.69 -14.30
N PRO A 389 22.51 6.18 -14.80
CA PRO A 389 23.18 7.37 -14.23
C PRO A 389 22.41 8.67 -14.50
N LEU A 390 21.61 8.69 -15.56
CA LEU A 390 20.78 9.80 -16.02
C LEU A 390 19.46 9.24 -16.55
N ILE A 391 18.36 9.90 -16.22
CA ILE A 391 17.05 9.69 -16.86
C ILE A 391 16.67 10.95 -17.60
N LYS A 392 16.30 10.82 -18.86
CA LYS A 392 15.77 11.90 -19.69
C LYS A 392 14.48 11.46 -20.36
N ILE A 393 13.40 12.19 -20.08
CA ILE A 393 12.09 11.98 -20.71
C ILE A 393 11.71 13.28 -21.39
N SER A 394 11.52 13.23 -22.72
CA SER A 394 11.14 14.43 -23.46
C SER A 394 10.26 14.18 -24.69
N ASN A 395 9.54 15.21 -25.12
CA ASN A 395 8.65 15.20 -26.29
C ASN A 395 7.54 14.15 -26.19
N GLN A 396 6.83 14.10 -25.06
CA GLN A 396 5.77 13.12 -24.80
C GLN A 396 4.41 13.81 -24.64
N ASP A 397 3.58 13.77 -25.70
CA ASP A 397 2.27 14.43 -25.73
C ASP A 397 1.10 13.54 -25.30
N SER A 398 1.36 12.29 -24.93
CA SER A 398 0.34 11.34 -24.46
C SER A 398 0.61 10.85 -23.03
N LEU A 399 1.77 11.18 -22.48
CA LEU A 399 2.21 10.70 -21.17
C LEU A 399 1.55 11.53 -20.07
N ASP A 400 0.80 10.88 -19.20
CA ASP A 400 0.10 11.44 -18.05
C ASP A 400 0.90 11.24 -16.75
N GLU A 401 1.58 10.10 -16.61
CA GLU A 401 2.24 9.69 -15.37
C GLU A 401 3.67 9.18 -15.59
N ILE A 402 4.60 9.67 -14.77
CA ILE A 402 5.98 9.14 -14.66
C ILE A 402 6.19 8.67 -13.23
N SER A 403 6.51 7.38 -13.05
CA SER A 403 6.93 6.82 -11.78
C SER A 403 8.37 6.29 -11.85
N ILE A 404 9.21 6.69 -10.90
CA ILE A 404 10.62 6.30 -10.83
C ILE A 404 10.92 5.76 -9.44
N ASN A 405 11.44 4.53 -9.35
CA ASN A 405 11.67 3.87 -8.06
C ASN A 405 13.01 3.09 -8.00
N CYS A 406 13.64 3.10 -6.84
CA CYS A 406 14.80 2.25 -6.50
C CYS A 406 15.98 2.38 -7.49
N LEU A 407 16.47 3.60 -7.76
CA LEU A 407 17.61 3.83 -8.66
C LEU A 407 18.89 4.26 -7.92
N PRO A 408 19.72 3.32 -7.45
CA PRO A 408 20.86 3.62 -6.58
C PRO A 408 22.04 4.31 -7.28
N LYS A 409 21.97 4.61 -8.58
CA LYS A 409 23.03 5.30 -9.33
C LYS A 409 22.55 6.53 -10.10
N CYS A 410 21.28 6.88 -9.99
CA CYS A 410 20.74 8.01 -10.72
C CYS A 410 21.24 9.33 -10.11
N SER A 411 21.92 10.14 -10.91
CA SER A 411 22.47 11.44 -10.49
C SER A 411 21.70 12.62 -11.07
N SER A 412 20.90 12.40 -12.12
CA SER A 412 20.18 13.46 -12.82
C SER A 412 18.91 12.92 -13.46
N ILE A 413 17.82 13.66 -13.33
CA ILE A 413 16.53 13.39 -13.95
C ILE A 413 16.08 14.65 -14.69
N GLU A 414 15.86 14.53 -15.99
CA GLU A 414 15.44 15.62 -16.88
C GLU A 414 14.10 15.26 -17.53
N ILE A 415 13.05 16.04 -17.22
CA ILE A 415 11.72 15.89 -17.81
C ILE A 415 11.41 17.18 -18.57
N SER A 416 11.12 17.08 -19.87
CA SER A 416 10.86 18.26 -20.70
C SER A 416 9.83 18.03 -21.79
N ASP A 417 9.10 19.06 -22.21
CA ASP A 417 8.23 19.00 -23.39
C ASP A 417 7.20 17.84 -23.30
N CYS A 418 6.52 17.72 -22.16
CA CYS A 418 5.49 16.70 -21.92
C CYS A 418 4.14 17.39 -21.66
N SER A 419 3.32 17.50 -22.70
CA SER A 419 2.16 18.41 -22.70
C SER A 419 0.97 17.94 -21.88
N THR A 420 0.82 16.64 -21.66
CA THR A 420 -0.28 16.02 -20.89
C THR A 420 0.12 15.54 -19.51
N LEU A 421 1.41 15.61 -19.16
CA LEU A 421 1.95 15.04 -17.94
C LEU A 421 1.34 15.74 -16.72
N SER A 422 0.61 14.99 -15.90
CA SER A 422 -0.05 15.50 -14.69
C SER A 422 0.69 15.12 -13.41
N LEU A 423 1.42 14.00 -13.40
CA LEU A 423 2.04 13.43 -12.21
C LEU A 423 3.48 12.96 -12.43
N VAL A 424 4.38 13.39 -11.55
CA VAL A 424 5.75 12.86 -11.42
C VAL A 424 5.97 12.33 -10.01
N GLU A 425 6.20 11.03 -9.88
CA GLU A 425 6.51 10.38 -8.62
C GLU A 425 7.90 9.75 -8.63
N ILE A 426 8.65 9.99 -7.55
CA ILE A 426 9.99 9.46 -7.36
C ILE A 426 10.14 8.92 -5.95
N TYR A 427 10.54 7.65 -5.86
CA TYR A 427 10.64 6.93 -4.60
C TYR A 427 12.02 6.29 -4.41
N SER A 428 12.48 6.29 -3.15
CA SER A 428 13.59 5.42 -2.71
C SER A 428 14.89 5.58 -3.53
N LEU A 429 15.35 6.82 -3.68
CA LEU A 429 16.67 7.14 -4.24
C LEU A 429 17.69 7.30 -3.11
N GLU A 430 18.74 6.48 -3.14
CA GLU A 430 19.80 6.44 -2.12
C GLU A 430 20.92 7.46 -2.40
N GLU A 431 21.24 7.70 -3.67
CA GLU A 431 22.33 8.59 -4.05
C GLU A 431 21.88 10.04 -4.24
N LYS A 432 22.88 10.92 -4.24
CA LYS A 432 22.69 12.35 -4.52
C LYS A 432 22.26 12.56 -5.98
N PHE A 433 21.13 13.23 -6.21
CA PHE A 433 20.65 13.52 -7.57
C PHE A 433 20.03 14.91 -7.72
N SER A 434 19.97 15.41 -8.97
CA SER A 434 19.23 16.61 -9.35
C SER A 434 18.05 16.28 -10.25
N ILE A 435 16.97 17.05 -10.15
CA ILE A 435 15.81 16.94 -11.02
C ILE A 435 15.44 18.28 -11.66
N VAL A 436 15.16 18.23 -12.96
CA VAL A 436 14.75 19.38 -13.77
C VAL A 436 13.47 19.03 -14.53
N VAL A 437 12.43 19.86 -14.38
CA VAL A 437 11.14 19.72 -15.08
C VAL A 437 10.83 21.00 -15.87
N LYS A 438 10.64 20.88 -17.18
CA LYS A 438 10.47 22.02 -18.11
C LYS A 438 9.35 21.78 -19.11
N ASN A 439 8.70 22.84 -19.57
CA ASN A 439 7.63 22.76 -20.58
C ASN A 439 6.60 21.63 -20.34
N CYS A 440 6.06 21.54 -19.11
CA CYS A 440 5.05 20.55 -18.70
C CYS A 440 3.80 21.29 -18.17
N PRO A 441 2.95 21.85 -19.07
CA PRO A 441 1.92 22.80 -18.69
C PRO A 441 0.82 22.21 -17.78
N GLU A 442 0.45 20.95 -17.97
CA GLU A 442 -0.62 20.26 -17.21
C GLU A 442 -0.12 19.58 -15.93
N LEU A 443 1.16 19.77 -15.56
CA LEU A 443 1.74 19.13 -14.38
C LEU A 443 1.07 19.65 -13.12
N ALA A 444 0.33 18.77 -12.44
CA ALA A 444 -0.42 19.05 -11.23
C ALA A 444 0.36 18.67 -9.97
N GLU A 445 1.22 17.65 -10.06
CA GLU A 445 1.78 17.02 -8.87
C GLU A 445 3.22 16.53 -9.05
N ILE A 446 4.07 16.84 -8.08
CA ILE A 446 5.42 16.29 -7.94
C ILE A 446 5.57 15.69 -6.54
N ARG A 447 5.84 14.38 -6.48
CA ARG A 447 6.15 13.65 -5.24
C ARG A 447 7.56 13.08 -5.28
N LEU A 448 8.39 13.48 -4.33
CA LEU A 448 9.74 12.95 -4.10
C LEU A 448 9.76 12.35 -2.69
N GLU A 449 9.49 11.06 -2.54
CA GLU A 449 9.31 10.42 -1.23
C GLU A 449 10.46 9.44 -0.89
N LYS A 450 10.82 9.36 0.39
CA LYS A 450 11.94 8.52 0.89
C LYS A 450 13.24 8.71 0.12
N VAL A 451 13.61 9.96 -0.17
CA VAL A 451 14.82 10.26 -0.93
C VAL A 451 15.93 10.73 -0.01
N GLU A 452 17.10 10.08 0.00
CA GLU A 452 18.13 10.44 0.97
C GLU A 452 18.71 11.85 0.75
N HIS A 453 18.98 12.21 -0.52
CA HIS A 453 19.67 13.46 -0.84
C HIS A 453 19.29 14.01 -2.22
N ILE A 454 18.45 15.04 -2.23
CA ILE A 454 18.20 15.88 -3.41
C ILE A 454 19.26 16.99 -3.43
N GLU A 455 19.97 17.16 -4.55
CA GLU A 455 20.89 18.29 -4.72
C GLU A 455 20.16 19.54 -5.18
N SER A 456 19.30 19.38 -6.18
CA SER A 456 18.50 20.47 -6.71
C SER A 456 17.20 20.00 -7.34
N LEU A 457 16.16 20.82 -7.20
CA LEU A 457 14.87 20.71 -7.88
C LEU A 457 14.63 22.00 -8.67
N GLU A 458 14.59 21.90 -9.99
CA GLU A 458 14.32 23.03 -10.90
C GLU A 458 13.01 22.76 -11.67
N VAL A 459 12.06 23.69 -11.56
CA VAL A 459 10.81 23.70 -12.33
C VAL A 459 10.73 25.02 -13.07
N ASP A 460 10.37 25.05 -14.36
CA ASP A 460 10.26 26.32 -15.10
C ASP A 460 8.86 26.95 -15.02
N GLU A 461 8.71 28.13 -15.63
CA GLU A 461 7.48 28.91 -15.58
C GLU A 461 6.31 28.31 -16.38
N SER A 462 6.53 27.21 -17.11
CA SER A 462 5.48 26.57 -17.90
C SER A 462 4.53 25.73 -17.04
N CYS A 463 5.03 25.16 -15.93
CA CYS A 463 4.30 24.27 -15.03
C CYS A 463 3.33 25.03 -14.10
N LYS A 464 2.44 25.85 -14.69
CA LYS A 464 1.60 26.81 -13.96
C LYS A 464 0.45 26.16 -13.20
N TYR A 465 0.17 24.88 -13.42
CA TYR A 465 -0.89 24.15 -12.73
C TYR A 465 -0.36 23.24 -11.61
N LEU A 466 0.90 23.38 -11.20
CA LEU A 466 1.45 22.60 -10.09
C LEU A 466 0.72 22.95 -8.80
N GLU A 467 -0.16 22.06 -8.33
CA GLU A 467 -0.98 22.21 -7.12
C GLU A 467 -0.30 21.57 -5.91
N GLU A 468 0.44 20.48 -6.10
CA GLU A 468 1.03 19.71 -5.01
C GLU A 468 2.53 19.49 -5.22
N LEU A 469 3.30 19.88 -4.20
CA LEU A 469 4.74 19.61 -4.12
C LEU A 469 5.03 18.89 -2.80
N VAL A 470 5.42 17.62 -2.90
CA VAL A 470 5.83 16.80 -1.77
C VAL A 470 7.28 16.39 -1.95
N VAL A 471 8.11 16.74 -0.98
CA VAL A 471 9.53 16.42 -0.94
C VAL A 471 9.89 15.89 0.44
N GLU A 472 10.14 14.60 0.55
CA GLU A 472 10.63 13.93 1.77
C GLU A 472 12.10 13.57 1.57
N ASN A 473 12.98 14.37 2.20
CA ASN A 473 14.41 14.27 2.04
C ASN A 473 15.18 14.39 3.35
N GLY A 474 16.33 13.71 3.42
CA GLY A 474 17.17 13.68 4.62
C GLY A 474 18.21 14.81 4.74
N LYS A 475 18.38 15.63 3.70
CA LYS A 475 19.39 16.72 3.65
C LYS A 475 18.90 17.94 2.87
N PRO A 476 19.26 19.17 3.27
CA PRO A 476 18.93 20.39 2.53
C PRO A 476 19.27 20.32 1.03
N PHE A 477 18.39 20.91 0.21
CA PHE A 477 18.53 20.92 -1.24
C PHE A 477 18.27 22.32 -1.83
N ASN A 478 18.75 22.54 -3.06
CA ASN A 478 18.52 23.80 -3.77
C ASN A 478 17.21 23.76 -4.55
N MET A 479 16.23 24.55 -4.14
CA MET A 479 14.95 24.66 -4.85
C MET A 479 14.95 25.89 -5.78
N LYS A 480 14.64 25.69 -7.06
CA LYS A 480 14.48 26.73 -8.08
C LYS A 480 13.12 26.60 -8.74
N ILE A 481 12.11 27.23 -8.13
CA ILE A 481 10.75 27.27 -8.64
C ILE A 481 10.33 28.73 -8.80
N PRO A 482 9.93 29.18 -10.01
CA PRO A 482 9.47 30.54 -10.26
C PRO A 482 8.28 30.92 -9.38
N GLN A 483 8.21 32.19 -9.00
CA GLN A 483 7.10 32.72 -8.20
C GLN A 483 5.72 32.46 -8.85
N SER A 484 5.65 32.53 -10.18
CA SER A 484 4.43 32.23 -10.94
C SER A 484 3.93 30.80 -10.81
N VAL A 485 4.78 29.86 -10.40
CA VAL A 485 4.41 28.46 -10.12
C VAL A 485 4.11 28.30 -8.63
N LEU A 486 4.94 28.87 -7.75
CA LEU A 486 4.72 28.87 -6.30
C LEU A 486 3.34 29.43 -5.91
N ASP A 487 2.83 30.42 -6.63
CA ASP A 487 1.52 31.01 -6.38
C ASP A 487 0.34 30.05 -6.65
N TYR A 488 0.52 28.97 -7.42
CA TYR A 488 -0.53 27.98 -7.69
C TYR A 488 -0.52 26.77 -6.74
N LEU A 489 0.56 26.59 -5.97
CA LEU A 489 0.66 25.49 -5.01
C LEU A 489 -0.45 25.61 -3.95
N ARG A 490 -1.21 24.54 -3.80
CA ARG A 490 -2.21 24.34 -2.74
C ARG A 490 -1.60 23.60 -1.54
N LEU A 491 -0.81 22.57 -1.82
CA LEU A 491 -0.09 21.76 -0.83
C LEU A 491 1.41 21.89 -1.03
N VAL A 492 2.11 22.29 0.03
CA VAL A 492 3.57 22.32 0.06
C VAL A 492 4.05 21.46 1.23
N SER A 493 4.74 20.36 0.95
CA SER A 493 5.36 19.52 1.97
C SER A 493 6.83 19.37 1.67
N LEU A 494 7.69 19.92 2.53
CA LEU A 494 9.14 19.90 2.36
C LEU A 494 9.81 19.24 3.57
N GLY A 495 10.76 18.36 3.32
CA GLY A 495 11.66 17.77 4.31
C GLY A 495 12.78 18.74 4.67
N GLU A 496 13.99 18.22 4.84
CA GLU A 496 15.14 19.03 5.25
C GLU A 496 15.45 20.14 4.23
N ILE A 497 15.45 21.40 4.66
CA ILE A 497 15.74 22.60 3.85
C ILE A 497 16.59 23.59 4.66
N ASP A 498 17.44 24.37 3.98
CA ASP A 498 18.22 25.43 4.64
C ASP A 498 17.39 26.71 4.87
N GLU A 499 16.61 27.09 3.85
CA GLU A 499 15.79 28.29 3.87
C GLU A 499 14.59 28.16 2.92
N LEU A 500 13.51 28.85 3.26
CA LEU A 500 12.37 29.07 2.38
C LEU A 500 11.95 30.54 2.50
N SER A 501 11.99 31.28 1.40
CA SER A 501 11.47 32.65 1.30
C SER A 501 10.55 32.74 0.07
N ALA A 502 9.26 32.48 0.26
CA ALA A 502 8.29 32.31 -0.82
C ALA A 502 7.01 33.10 -0.58
N SER A 503 6.41 33.62 -1.65
CA SER A 503 5.00 34.01 -1.64
C SER A 503 4.17 32.78 -2.04
N LEU A 504 3.19 32.43 -1.22
CA LEU A 504 2.36 31.22 -1.39
C LEU A 504 0.88 31.62 -1.32
N SER A 505 0.39 32.26 -2.38
CA SER A 505 -0.91 32.92 -2.37
C SER A 505 -2.11 31.98 -2.31
N ASN A 506 -2.02 30.81 -2.93
CA ASN A 506 -3.09 29.81 -2.93
C ASN A 506 -2.85 28.63 -1.98
N ALA A 507 -1.73 28.60 -1.26
CA ALA A 507 -1.40 27.48 -0.38
C ALA A 507 -2.40 27.40 0.78
N THR A 508 -3.08 26.26 0.89
CA THR A 508 -3.99 25.96 1.99
C THR A 508 -3.29 25.20 3.11
N THR A 509 -2.27 24.42 2.76
CA THR A 509 -1.57 23.54 3.69
C THR A 509 -0.07 23.57 3.44
N ILE A 510 0.71 23.81 4.50
CA ILE A 510 2.17 23.84 4.46
C ILE A 510 2.73 22.91 5.55
N TYR A 511 3.55 21.95 5.15
CA TYR A 511 4.35 21.09 6.00
C TYR A 511 5.85 21.35 5.77
N ILE A 512 6.57 21.64 6.85
CA ILE A 512 8.02 21.79 6.86
C ILE A 512 8.59 20.85 7.93
N PHE A 513 9.32 19.82 7.52
CA PHE A 513 9.98 18.85 8.38
C PHE A 513 11.50 18.99 8.26
N SER A 514 12.05 20.02 8.91
CA SER A 514 13.49 20.31 8.90
C SER A 514 13.99 20.61 10.31
N GLU A 515 14.42 19.55 11.00
CA GLU A 515 14.83 19.62 12.41
C GLU A 515 16.23 20.21 12.56
N SER A 516 17.11 19.92 11.61
CA SER A 516 18.55 20.13 11.78
C SER A 516 19.10 21.37 11.07
N SER A 517 18.44 21.81 9.99
CA SER A 517 19.07 22.69 8.99
C SER A 517 18.36 24.02 8.76
N LEU A 518 17.08 24.14 9.13
CA LEU A 518 16.27 25.31 8.84
C LEU A 518 16.80 26.59 9.52
N LYS A 519 17.29 27.54 8.72
CA LYS A 519 17.81 28.83 9.18
C LYS A 519 16.78 29.95 9.04
N ASN A 520 16.12 30.04 7.89
CA ASN A 520 15.21 31.13 7.55
C ASN A 520 13.90 30.59 6.98
N LEU A 521 12.77 30.99 7.56
CA LEU A 521 11.44 30.66 7.07
C LEU A 521 10.63 31.96 6.95
N GLU A 522 10.46 32.41 5.71
CA GLU A 522 9.69 33.60 5.34
C GLU A 522 8.54 33.20 4.42
N LEU A 523 7.32 33.35 4.92
CA LEU A 523 6.09 33.03 4.19
C LEU A 523 5.31 34.32 3.94
N ARG A 524 5.12 34.68 2.66
CA ARG A 524 4.40 35.88 2.22
C ARG A 524 3.08 35.51 1.54
N ASN A 525 2.12 36.44 1.51
CA ASN A 525 0.81 36.29 0.86
C ASN A 525 -0.01 35.05 1.30
N THR A 526 0.14 34.56 2.52
CA THR A 526 -0.49 33.33 3.03
C THR A 526 -1.98 33.48 3.40
N LYS A 527 -2.76 34.20 2.59
CA LYS A 527 -4.16 34.55 2.91
C LYS A 527 -5.11 33.35 2.91
N GLU A 528 -4.79 32.35 2.09
CA GLU A 528 -5.57 31.12 1.94
C GLU A 528 -5.11 29.99 2.88
N LEU A 529 -4.03 30.21 3.64
CA LEU A 529 -3.43 29.21 4.53
C LEU A 529 -4.40 28.84 5.66
N ARG A 530 -4.72 27.56 5.75
CA ARG A 530 -5.57 26.94 6.78
C ARG A 530 -4.74 26.12 7.76
N GLU A 531 -3.69 25.49 7.28
CA GLU A 531 -2.91 24.54 8.07
C GLU A 531 -1.41 24.79 7.91
N LEU A 532 -0.72 24.93 9.04
CA LEU A 532 0.73 25.12 9.09
C LEU A 532 1.38 24.15 10.07
N TYR A 533 2.28 23.32 9.56
CA TYR A 533 3.04 22.34 10.33
C TYR A 533 4.52 22.62 10.14
N VAL A 534 5.22 23.01 11.20
CA VAL A 534 6.67 23.29 11.16
C VAL A 534 7.39 22.52 12.25
N ASN A 535 7.99 21.38 11.88
CA ASN A 535 8.92 20.66 12.73
C ASN A 535 10.34 21.17 12.43
N GLY A 536 10.85 22.10 13.25
CA GLY A 536 12.13 22.75 13.03
C GLY A 536 12.33 24.02 13.88
N PHE A 537 13.58 24.51 13.89
CA PHE A 537 13.99 25.66 14.71
C PHE A 537 14.58 26.79 13.86
N PRO A 538 13.77 27.50 13.05
CA PRO A 538 14.26 28.60 12.23
C PRO A 538 14.85 29.71 13.10
N THR A 539 16.06 30.16 12.75
CA THR A 539 16.70 31.32 13.40
C THR A 539 15.96 32.63 13.09
N ARG A 540 15.31 32.70 11.92
CA ARG A 540 14.46 33.80 11.49
C ARG A 540 13.15 33.23 10.97
N PHE A 541 12.05 33.74 11.52
CA PHE A 541 10.71 33.39 11.09
C PHE A 541 9.89 34.66 10.87
N THR A 542 9.27 34.76 9.70
CA THR A 542 8.30 35.80 9.38
C THR A 542 7.15 35.20 8.59
N ILE A 543 5.93 35.53 8.96
CA ILE A 543 4.72 35.21 8.22
C ILE A 543 3.84 36.46 8.13
N GLU A 544 3.25 36.71 6.97
CA GLU A 544 2.27 37.77 6.79
C GLU A 544 0.90 37.39 7.39
N ASP A 545 -0.12 38.22 7.17
CA ASP A 545 -1.47 37.97 7.71
C ASP A 545 -2.03 36.62 7.24
N VAL A 546 -2.58 35.86 8.21
CA VAL A 546 -3.12 34.51 8.06
C VAL A 546 -4.60 34.45 8.52
N PRO A 547 -5.52 35.13 7.82
CA PRO A 547 -6.90 35.30 8.26
C PRO A 547 -7.75 34.03 8.24
N LYS A 548 -7.33 32.99 7.50
CA LYS A 548 -8.04 31.71 7.33
C LYS A 548 -7.38 30.55 8.09
N LEU A 549 -6.36 30.82 8.89
CA LEU A 549 -5.63 29.79 9.61
C LEU A 549 -6.55 29.10 10.61
N GLU A 550 -6.54 27.77 10.61
CA GLU A 550 -7.37 26.92 11.46
C GLU A 550 -6.48 26.09 12.40
N HIS A 551 -5.34 25.59 11.91
CA HIS A 551 -4.43 24.73 12.67
C HIS A 551 -2.95 25.13 12.49
N VAL A 552 -2.23 25.14 13.60
CA VAL A 552 -0.78 25.31 13.66
C VAL A 552 -0.18 24.21 14.53
N THR A 553 0.82 23.50 14.01
CA THR A 553 1.70 22.64 14.81
C THR A 553 3.13 23.10 14.63
N ALA A 554 3.84 23.37 15.73
CA ALA A 554 5.22 23.83 15.67
C ALA A 554 6.06 23.24 16.81
N SER A 555 7.36 23.03 16.58
CA SER A 555 8.26 22.50 17.62
C SER A 555 8.27 23.44 18.84
N GLU A 556 8.09 22.88 20.04
CA GLU A 556 8.06 23.68 21.27
C GLU A 556 9.38 24.44 21.45
N GLY A 557 9.30 25.74 21.76
CA GLY A 557 10.48 26.61 21.90
C GLY A 557 11.02 27.18 20.58
N SER A 558 10.46 26.81 19.43
CA SER A 558 10.82 27.43 18.14
C SER A 558 10.31 28.88 18.02
N GLY A 559 10.94 29.66 17.13
CA GLY A 559 10.46 31.01 16.78
C GLY A 559 9.05 31.01 16.18
N VAL A 560 8.66 29.94 15.49
CA VAL A 560 7.30 29.73 14.95
C VAL A 560 6.30 29.57 16.08
N TYR A 561 6.57 28.65 17.01
CA TYR A 561 5.71 28.41 18.16
C TYR A 561 5.54 29.68 19.01
N ALA A 562 6.64 30.40 19.26
CA ALA A 562 6.61 31.67 20.00
C ALA A 562 5.77 32.75 19.28
N HIS A 563 5.88 32.86 17.95
CA HIS A 563 5.10 33.80 17.15
C HIS A 563 3.60 33.55 17.28
N PHE A 564 3.13 32.33 17.02
CA PHE A 564 1.70 32.01 17.09
C PHE A 564 1.15 32.03 18.51
N LYS A 565 1.96 31.67 19.51
CA LYS A 565 1.61 31.86 20.92
C LYS A 565 1.39 33.33 21.26
N SER A 566 2.18 34.24 20.70
CA SER A 566 2.01 35.68 20.89
C SER A 566 0.74 36.22 20.21
N ILE A 567 0.38 35.71 19.03
CA ILE A 567 -0.87 36.05 18.34
C ILE A 567 -2.07 35.63 19.19
N LEU A 568 -2.07 34.41 19.73
CA LEU A 568 -3.13 33.93 20.62
C LEU A 568 -3.25 34.78 21.89
N ALA A 569 -2.12 35.16 22.50
CA ALA A 569 -2.11 36.04 23.67
C ALA A 569 -2.64 37.46 23.36
N LEU A 570 -2.34 38.00 22.18
CA LEU A 570 -2.87 39.29 21.72
C LEU A 570 -4.38 39.24 21.42
N ALA A 571 -4.86 38.13 20.84
CA ALA A 571 -6.28 37.90 20.60
C ALA A 571 -7.06 37.82 21.92
N ASP A 572 -6.52 37.11 22.91
CA ASP A 572 -7.07 37.07 24.28
C ASP A 572 -7.09 38.47 24.92
N ALA A 573 -6.02 39.26 24.75
CA ALA A 573 -5.92 40.61 25.32
C ALA A 573 -6.85 41.65 24.65
N LYS A 574 -7.16 41.49 23.35
CA LYS A 574 -8.06 42.38 22.59
C LYS A 574 -9.54 42.06 22.78
N ASN A 575 -9.86 40.88 23.31
CA ASN A 575 -11.21 40.50 23.67
C ASN A 575 -11.39 40.35 25.19
N PRO A 576 -11.06 41.39 26.00
CA PRO A 576 -11.31 41.31 27.43
C PRO A 576 -12.83 41.40 27.61
N LEU A 577 -13.43 40.28 27.97
CA LEU A 577 -14.76 40.25 28.56
C LEU A 577 -14.67 41.12 29.83
N LYS A 578 -15.10 42.39 29.75
CA LYS A 578 -15.04 43.36 30.83
C LYS A 578 -16.36 43.36 31.60
N SER A 579 -16.29 43.48 32.92
CA SER A 579 -17.47 43.72 33.73
C SER A 579 -17.96 45.16 33.52
N HIS A 580 -19.28 45.30 33.54
CA HIS A 580 -20.00 46.56 33.43
C HIS A 580 -20.87 46.71 34.67
N SER A 581 -20.81 47.86 35.32
CA SER A 581 -21.67 48.16 36.46
C SER A 581 -23.10 48.39 35.99
N ILE A 582 -24.08 47.88 36.74
CA ILE A 582 -25.49 47.97 36.37
C ILE A 582 -26.11 49.25 36.96
N ILE A 583 -26.88 49.97 36.16
CA ILE A 583 -27.57 51.21 36.56
C ILE A 583 -29.07 51.15 36.33
N ASP A 584 -29.83 51.66 37.31
CA ASP A 584 -31.30 51.70 37.23
C ASP A 584 -31.82 52.94 36.51
N ASN A 585 -31.12 54.06 36.61
CA ASN A 585 -31.52 55.32 36.00
C ASN A 585 -30.38 55.85 35.13
N VAL A 586 -30.72 56.23 33.90
CA VAL A 586 -29.79 56.85 32.97
C VAL A 586 -29.73 58.35 33.27
N SER A 587 -28.54 58.83 33.61
CA SER A 587 -28.26 60.25 33.88
C SER A 587 -27.88 60.99 32.58
N ASP A 588 -28.13 62.29 32.52
CA ASP A 588 -27.87 63.13 31.34
C ASP A 588 -26.37 63.25 30.98
N ASP A 589 -25.46 62.89 31.90
CA ASP A 589 -24.01 62.86 31.68
C ASP A 589 -23.51 61.56 31.04
N LEU A 590 -24.39 60.56 30.86
CA LEU A 590 -24.06 59.28 30.23
C LEU A 590 -24.29 59.31 28.72
N THR A 591 -23.31 58.84 27.94
CA THR A 591 -23.46 58.69 26.48
C THR A 591 -23.76 57.24 26.13
N GLU A 592 -24.73 56.99 25.24
CA GLU A 592 -25.02 55.64 24.75
C GLU A 592 -23.83 55.12 23.91
N ALA A 593 -23.26 53.99 24.30
CA ALA A 593 -22.08 53.38 23.68
C ALA A 593 -22.40 52.13 22.84
N GLY A 594 -23.58 51.54 23.04
CA GLY A 594 -24.06 50.38 22.28
C GLY A 594 -25.28 49.72 22.92
N SER A 595 -25.69 48.58 22.35
CA SER A 595 -26.82 47.78 22.84
C SER A 595 -26.41 46.32 23.02
N PHE A 596 -27.13 45.61 23.89
CA PHE A 596 -26.95 44.17 24.13
C PHE A 596 -28.33 43.50 24.28
N TYR A 597 -28.37 42.17 24.41
CA TYR A 597 -29.64 41.47 24.59
C TYR A 597 -30.23 41.79 25.97
N GLY A 598 -31.32 42.56 25.98
CA GLY A 598 -32.02 42.97 27.20
C GLY A 598 -31.69 44.39 27.69
N GLY A 599 -30.86 45.15 26.99
CA GLY A 599 -30.54 46.52 27.42
C GLY A 599 -29.55 47.30 26.57
N LYS A 600 -29.05 48.39 27.16
CA LYS A 600 -28.12 49.34 26.54
C LYS A 600 -26.87 49.54 27.38
N VAL A 601 -25.75 49.76 26.68
CA VAL A 601 -24.47 50.12 27.29
C VAL A 601 -24.30 51.63 27.22
N TYR A 602 -24.01 52.24 28.36
CA TYR A 602 -23.70 53.66 28.52
C TYR A 602 -22.25 53.83 28.94
N GLN A 603 -21.67 55.00 28.70
CA GLN A 603 -20.31 55.33 29.08
C GLN A 603 -20.20 56.73 29.71
N ASN A 604 -19.30 56.85 30.68
CA ASN A 604 -18.84 58.11 31.27
C ASN A 604 -17.32 58.07 31.41
N GLY A 605 -16.59 58.77 30.54
CA GLY A 605 -15.13 58.64 30.50
C GLY A 605 -14.69 57.21 30.14
N GLU A 606 -13.95 56.55 31.02
CA GLU A 606 -13.47 55.17 30.84
C GLU A 606 -14.44 54.11 31.41
N ASP A 607 -15.41 54.53 32.24
CA ASP A 607 -16.35 53.63 32.89
C ASP A 607 -17.54 53.32 31.97
N LYS A 608 -17.93 52.05 31.94
CA LYS A 608 -19.07 51.55 31.15
C LYS A 608 -20.13 50.96 32.05
N TYR A 609 -21.38 51.35 31.79
CA TYR A 609 -22.54 50.98 32.58
C TYR A 609 -23.56 50.23 31.73
N CYS A 610 -24.28 49.29 32.32
CA CYS A 610 -25.38 48.58 31.68
C CYS A 610 -26.71 49.01 32.28
N HIS A 611 -27.65 49.38 31.41
CA HIS A 611 -29.02 49.60 31.78
C HIS A 611 -29.89 48.56 31.09
N PHE A 612 -30.59 47.75 31.87
CA PHE A 612 -31.51 46.74 31.33
C PHE A 612 -32.89 47.34 31.16
N GLU A 613 -33.50 47.09 30.02
CA GLU A 613 -34.86 47.54 29.66
C GLU A 613 -35.94 46.50 30.01
N GLY A 614 -35.54 45.36 30.59
CA GLY A 614 -36.40 44.23 30.98
C GLY A 614 -35.77 43.35 32.07
N ASP A 615 -36.09 42.06 32.06
CA ASP A 615 -35.61 41.09 33.05
C ASP A 615 -34.07 41.00 33.06
N ARG A 616 -33.49 41.03 34.27
CA ARG A 616 -32.04 41.05 34.50
C ARG A 616 -31.50 39.71 34.96
N SER A 617 -32.17 38.59 34.65
CA SER A 617 -31.73 37.28 35.14
C SER A 617 -30.53 36.74 34.36
N CYS A 618 -29.50 36.27 35.06
CA CYS A 618 -28.41 35.52 34.47
C CYS A 618 -28.94 34.15 33.97
N PRO A 619 -28.71 33.76 32.70
CA PRO A 619 -29.22 32.51 32.14
C PRO A 619 -28.56 31.24 32.71
N ILE A 620 -27.45 31.36 33.43
CA ILE A 620 -26.72 30.19 33.99
C ILE A 620 -27.25 29.84 35.38
N CYS A 621 -27.24 30.79 36.32
CA CYS A 621 -27.71 30.56 37.69
C CYS A 621 -29.19 30.92 37.89
N LEU A 622 -29.81 31.62 36.93
CA LEU A 622 -31.18 32.17 37.01
C LEU A 622 -31.37 33.27 38.08
N ASP A 623 -30.30 33.69 38.75
CA ASP A 623 -30.31 34.80 39.69
C ASP A 623 -30.22 36.16 38.97
N GLU A 624 -30.67 37.22 39.65
CA GLU A 624 -30.66 38.58 39.13
C GLU A 624 -29.23 39.14 39.00
N LEU A 625 -28.96 39.84 37.90
CA LEU A 625 -27.75 40.62 37.65
C LEU A 625 -27.91 41.96 38.38
N THR A 626 -27.27 42.09 39.54
CA THR A 626 -27.50 43.22 40.47
C THR A 626 -26.45 44.31 40.38
N GLU A 627 -25.17 43.99 40.55
CA GLU A 627 -24.09 44.98 40.67
C GLU A 627 -23.25 45.10 39.39
N GLU A 628 -22.80 43.97 38.86
CA GLU A 628 -21.97 43.91 37.65
C GLU A 628 -22.42 42.76 36.74
N CYS A 629 -22.30 42.96 35.44
CA CYS A 629 -22.47 41.91 34.44
C CYS A 629 -21.37 41.99 33.37
N ILE A 630 -21.04 40.84 32.79
CA ILE A 630 -20.20 40.75 31.60
C ILE A 630 -21.10 40.56 30.39
N ILE A 631 -20.94 41.43 29.40
CA ILE A 631 -21.60 41.27 28.11
C ILE A 631 -20.65 40.49 27.19
N LEU A 632 -21.10 39.33 26.73
CA LEU A 632 -20.37 38.51 25.77
C LEU A 632 -20.27 39.20 24.39
N SER A 633 -19.34 38.74 23.54
CA SER A 633 -19.23 39.23 22.15
C SER A 633 -20.52 39.05 21.34
N CYS A 634 -21.33 38.04 21.67
CA CYS A 634 -22.65 37.81 21.11
C CYS A 634 -23.76 38.68 21.73
N GLY A 635 -23.44 39.54 22.70
CA GLY A 635 -24.37 40.48 23.33
C GLY A 635 -25.17 39.92 24.52
N HIS A 636 -24.93 38.68 24.97
CA HIS A 636 -25.64 38.12 26.12
C HIS A 636 -24.94 38.46 27.45
N PRO A 637 -25.68 38.90 28.49
CA PRO A 637 -25.11 39.24 29.79
C PRO A 637 -25.02 38.03 30.74
N LEU A 638 -23.94 37.93 31.52
CA LEU A 638 -23.68 36.90 32.53
C LEU A 638 -23.05 37.49 33.80
N HIS A 639 -23.17 36.82 34.95
CA HIS A 639 -22.28 37.09 36.09
C HIS A 639 -20.84 36.69 35.75
N ASP A 640 -19.86 37.40 36.32
CA ASP A 640 -18.43 37.06 36.17
C ASP A 640 -18.12 35.63 36.66
N GLU A 641 -18.70 35.22 37.79
CA GLU A 641 -18.54 33.86 38.32
C GLU A 641 -19.13 32.81 37.38
N CYS A 642 -20.32 33.07 36.84
CA CYS A 642 -20.98 32.16 35.89
C CYS A 642 -20.17 32.02 34.59
N LEU A 643 -19.55 33.09 34.11
CA LEU A 643 -18.62 33.02 32.97
C LEU A 643 -17.37 32.20 33.29
N LYS A 644 -16.78 32.38 34.48
CA LYS A 644 -15.59 31.61 34.89
C LYS A 644 -15.87 30.11 34.96
N GLU A 645 -17.03 29.71 35.46
CA GLU A 645 -17.45 28.30 35.44
C GLU A 645 -17.74 27.82 34.02
N LEU A 646 -18.46 28.61 33.21
CA LEU A 646 -18.75 28.27 31.81
C LEU A 646 -17.46 27.99 31.02
N LEU A 647 -16.44 28.83 31.18
CA LEU A 647 -15.15 28.69 30.50
C LEU A 647 -14.34 27.44 30.91
N LYS A 648 -14.68 26.77 32.03
CA LYS A 648 -14.08 25.47 32.37
C LYS A 648 -14.68 24.33 31.55
N ASP A 649 -15.95 24.43 31.20
CA ASP A 649 -16.73 23.34 30.58
C ASP A 649 -16.97 23.55 29.07
N SER A 650 -17.11 24.80 28.60
CA SER A 650 -17.33 25.12 27.19
C SER A 650 -16.84 26.53 26.81
N GLY A 651 -16.39 26.68 25.56
CA GLY A 651 -15.97 27.96 25.00
C GLY A 651 -17.10 28.75 24.35
N ASP A 652 -18.36 28.36 24.53
CA ASP A 652 -19.51 28.83 23.75
C ASP A 652 -20.58 29.48 24.64
N CYS A 653 -21.31 30.45 24.09
CA CYS A 653 -22.44 31.08 24.78
C CYS A 653 -23.61 30.09 24.94
N PRO A 654 -24.12 29.84 26.16
CA PRO A 654 -25.19 28.85 26.39
C PRO A 654 -26.53 29.22 25.76
N LEU A 655 -26.72 30.50 25.40
CA LEU A 655 -27.96 30.99 24.80
C LEU A 655 -27.99 30.90 23.27
N CYS A 656 -26.83 30.99 22.61
CA CYS A 656 -26.76 31.09 21.16
C CYS A 656 -25.63 30.29 20.49
N ASN A 657 -24.85 29.53 21.27
CA ASN A 657 -23.69 28.75 20.84
C ASN A 657 -22.60 29.55 20.08
N SER A 658 -22.60 30.88 20.20
CA SER A 658 -21.52 31.70 19.66
C SER A 658 -20.27 31.53 20.52
N LYS A 659 -19.10 31.30 19.90
CA LYS A 659 -17.82 31.21 20.60
C LYS A 659 -17.57 32.47 21.44
N LEU A 660 -17.29 32.29 22.73
CA LEU A 660 -17.04 33.35 23.72
C LEU A 660 -15.74 34.11 23.42
N ARG A 661 -14.77 33.41 22.82
CA ARG A 661 -13.53 33.98 22.32
C ARG A 661 -13.46 33.76 20.81
N GLY A 662 -13.04 34.78 20.08
CA GLY A 662 -12.56 34.60 18.72
C GLY A 662 -11.22 33.88 18.76
N GLN A 663 -11.21 32.57 19.03
CA GLN A 663 -10.05 31.75 18.70
C GLN A 663 -9.87 31.83 17.19
N SER A 664 -8.76 32.42 16.76
CA SER A 664 -8.42 32.49 15.34
C SER A 664 -8.00 31.12 14.79
N PHE A 665 -7.28 30.29 15.58
CA PHE A 665 -6.77 28.96 15.19
C PHE A 665 -6.38 28.11 16.42
N GLU A 666 -6.15 26.80 16.23
CA GLU A 666 -5.59 25.86 17.23
C GLU A 666 -4.05 25.81 17.12
N LEU A 667 -3.33 25.84 18.25
CA LEU A 667 -1.86 25.68 18.30
C LEU A 667 -1.47 24.42 19.09
N LYS A 668 -0.73 23.52 18.44
CA LYS A 668 -0.15 22.28 19.02
C LYS A 668 1.37 22.30 18.97
N ALA A 669 1.99 21.55 19.87
CA ALA A 669 3.42 21.24 19.82
C ALA A 669 3.63 19.89 19.11
N PHE A 670 4.77 19.73 18.44
CA PHE A 670 5.24 18.43 17.92
C PHE A 670 5.68 17.49 19.05
#